data_AF-A6EN64-F1
#
_entry.id   AF-A6EN64-F1
#
_cell.length_a   1.000
_cell.length_b   1.000
_cell.length_c   1.000
_cell.angle_alpha   90.00
_cell.angle_beta   90.00
_cell.angle_gamma   90.00
#
_symmetry.space_group_name_H-M   'P 1'
#
loop_
_entity.id
_entity.type
_entity.pdbx_description
1 polymer ?
#
loop_
_entity_poly.entity_id
_entity_poly.type
_entity_poly.pdbx_seq_one_letter_code
_entity_poly.pdbx_strand_id
1 'polypeptide(L)'
;MNLRSPKEIIEEIKSLVDTTGFIYTLCLILVEDFHLNAEEMHEVDFRARLNKNEISLLIGFLIQKEISLEKPKHPLDLISLKKKTRKIMDELHSSTMIPSINKFRPIIDNLKEGNDINPSKEDFFGGEDVFIEPIFYSGDGIYDFQYLEYLNKKYKYDEKWLNENTNFYFDEVVEIANKIKSIHNEKFQKVNFFSLQENKEKFKNKLKESKSISNKQIEQNFEELISMLEFYQFFELFDSEPDLMQKLTKEEVSEKGWNSFYKGLLNIFCIKKTDFSDNKKISNFIENFAIPVDSDGRNSQFQNIGDFNLFSAKPIIPLGTELFFIPISFSLLEAIYESPYYWMLTDKKYKDSLALNRGKVGEEITYEILEKIFGKDRVFKSVRIESKKGYDDTDIDVLCILGSIALCVQVKSKKLTQLSRQGNFEQLRKDFKGAVQDAYNQGLVCRERILEKKATFYNEQNEKIDLLEDIEDVYLLVVTTENYPTLAHQSFTLLDKKENNPFPLVVTIFDLELIGHYLEKPYDFLYYVRQRIDLMESSYAEEEMHFLGYHLINKLWKNPEYGYVMITSEYGQLIDRNYYPFKIGLETSAKSDKIRNRWKNDDFDILCREIELLNTPKTTDVIFHLLDLSQESRENIVTHIKLAKSKTSKDYKQHNFSIVSGPVRSSFGMTYISWNNNDIESLSNRLYIQSRGRKYKSKADFWVGFGSLKDSGKMVDTLVFSNEKWEYDKEIEEEVQVLFGGKNNGTPMKLGKKVGRNEFCPCGSGIKYKKCCGRKY
;
A
#
# COMPACT_ATOMS: atom_id res chain seq x y z
N MET A 1 -24.96 -20.10 -11.83
CA MET A 1 -25.55 -18.83 -12.31
C MET A 1 -25.34 -18.77 -13.81
N ASN A 2 -26.36 -18.42 -14.60
CA ASN A 2 -26.14 -18.08 -16.01
C ASN A 2 -25.65 -16.63 -16.03
N LEU A 3 -24.33 -16.45 -15.99
CA LEU A 3 -23.72 -15.12 -16.10
C LEU A 3 -23.69 -14.73 -17.59
N ARG A 4 -24.10 -13.49 -17.91
CA ARG A 4 -23.96 -12.93 -19.26
C ARG A 4 -22.48 -12.72 -19.60
N SER A 5 -22.15 -12.76 -20.88
CA SER A 5 -20.80 -12.46 -21.32
C SER A 5 -20.49 -10.96 -21.17
N PRO A 6 -19.22 -10.57 -20.92
CA PRO A 6 -18.83 -9.16 -20.84
C PRO A 6 -19.26 -8.36 -22.07
N LYS A 7 -19.18 -8.96 -23.27
CA LYS A 7 -19.57 -8.33 -24.54
C LYS A 7 -21.05 -7.95 -24.59
N GLU A 8 -21.93 -8.85 -24.15
CA GLU A 8 -23.39 -8.57 -24.12
C GLU A 8 -23.75 -7.48 -23.12
N ILE A 9 -22.99 -7.39 -22.01
CA ILE A 9 -23.19 -6.37 -20.98
C ILE A 9 -22.70 -5.01 -21.51
N ILE A 10 -21.53 -4.98 -22.17
CA ILE A 10 -20.97 -3.77 -22.79
C ILE A 10 -21.91 -3.15 -23.84
N GLU A 11 -22.56 -3.95 -24.69
CA GLU A 11 -23.53 -3.41 -25.66
C GLU A 11 -24.77 -2.79 -24.98
N GLU A 12 -25.19 -3.35 -23.84
CA GLU A 12 -26.24 -2.75 -23.02
C GLU A 12 -25.76 -1.44 -22.36
N ILE A 13 -24.50 -1.38 -21.91
CA ILE A 13 -23.89 -0.14 -21.39
C ILE A 13 -23.87 0.94 -22.48
N LYS A 14 -23.44 0.63 -23.70
CA LYS A 14 -23.46 1.58 -24.83
C LYS A 14 -24.87 2.13 -25.07
N SER A 15 -25.88 1.26 -25.01
CA SER A 15 -27.28 1.67 -25.13
C SER A 15 -27.76 2.51 -23.94
N LEU A 16 -27.22 2.25 -22.75
CA LEU A 16 -27.56 2.95 -21.51
C LEU A 16 -27.01 4.38 -21.49
N VAL A 17 -25.75 4.57 -21.87
CA VAL A 17 -25.12 5.91 -21.86
C VAL A 17 -25.76 6.86 -22.88
N ASP A 18 -26.38 6.31 -23.93
CA ASP A 18 -27.13 7.04 -24.97
C ASP A 18 -28.55 7.48 -24.52
N THR A 19 -29.00 7.11 -23.32
CA THR A 19 -30.35 7.48 -22.85
C THR A 19 -30.47 8.95 -22.48
N THR A 20 -31.61 9.57 -22.79
CA THR A 20 -31.92 10.95 -22.40
C THR A 20 -31.77 11.14 -20.89
N GLY A 21 -31.00 12.16 -20.49
CA GLY A 21 -30.73 12.47 -19.09
C GLY A 21 -29.59 11.67 -18.45
N PHE A 22 -28.88 10.81 -19.19
CA PHE A 22 -27.78 10.02 -18.63
C PHE A 22 -26.65 10.88 -18.07
N ILE A 23 -26.30 12.02 -18.67
CA ILE A 23 -25.27 12.93 -18.12
C ILE A 23 -25.61 13.40 -16.68
N TYR A 24 -26.88 13.68 -16.40
CA TYR A 24 -27.32 14.08 -15.06
C TYR A 24 -27.30 12.88 -14.10
N THR A 25 -27.69 11.69 -14.57
CA THR A 25 -27.54 10.43 -13.82
C THR A 25 -26.08 10.18 -13.46
N LEU A 26 -25.16 10.37 -14.40
CA LEU A 26 -23.72 10.24 -14.19
C LEU A 26 -23.23 11.23 -13.14
N CYS A 27 -23.68 12.48 -13.16
CA CYS A 27 -23.34 13.46 -12.13
C CYS A 27 -23.82 13.03 -10.73
N LEU A 28 -25.00 12.41 -10.60
CA LEU A 28 -25.46 11.84 -9.32
C LEU A 28 -24.54 10.72 -8.84
N ILE A 29 -24.11 9.84 -9.75
CA ILE A 29 -23.16 8.76 -9.43
C ILE A 29 -21.80 9.32 -9.00
N LEU A 30 -21.27 10.31 -9.73
CA LEU A 30 -19.98 10.95 -9.42
C LEU A 30 -19.98 11.62 -8.04
N VAL A 31 -21.07 12.30 -7.68
CA VAL A 31 -21.24 12.89 -6.34
C VAL A 31 -21.17 11.79 -5.28
N GLU A 32 -21.88 10.69 -5.47
CA GLU A 32 -21.88 9.61 -4.50
C GLU A 32 -20.57 8.88 -4.39
N ASP A 33 -19.98 8.46 -5.50
CA ASP A 33 -18.92 7.47 -5.52
C ASP A 33 -17.52 8.07 -5.28
N PHE A 34 -17.31 9.35 -5.64
CA PHE A 34 -16.01 10.03 -5.59
C PHE A 34 -15.88 11.07 -4.47
N HIS A 35 -16.93 11.27 -3.67
CA HIS A 35 -16.87 12.11 -2.48
C HIS A 35 -17.05 11.24 -1.25
N LEU A 36 -16.19 11.47 -0.25
CA LEU A 36 -16.10 10.67 0.95
C LEU A 36 -16.00 11.58 2.17
N ASN A 37 -16.61 11.15 3.27
CA ASN A 37 -16.31 11.71 4.58
C ASN A 37 -14.94 11.19 5.05
N ALA A 38 -13.97 12.09 5.19
CA ALA A 38 -12.60 11.75 5.58
C ALA A 38 -12.54 10.99 6.93
N GLU A 39 -13.47 11.24 7.86
CA GLU A 39 -13.53 10.51 9.14
C GLU A 39 -13.92 9.04 8.98
N GLU A 40 -14.69 8.73 7.94
CA GLU A 40 -15.36 7.44 7.72
C GLU A 40 -14.75 6.66 6.54
N MET A 41 -13.63 7.12 5.94
CA MET A 41 -12.97 6.45 4.80
C MET A 41 -12.67 4.95 5.04
N HIS A 42 -12.41 4.57 6.28
CA HIS A 42 -12.14 3.19 6.71
C HIS A 42 -13.40 2.32 6.89
N GLU A 43 -14.60 2.91 6.77
CA GLU A 43 -15.90 2.22 6.82
C GLU A 43 -16.53 2.07 5.42
N VAL A 44 -15.90 2.61 4.38
CA VAL A 44 -16.45 2.65 3.01
C VAL A 44 -16.49 1.25 2.42
N ASP A 45 -17.64 0.86 1.87
CA ASP A 45 -17.72 -0.34 1.03
C ASP A 45 -17.40 0.04 -0.42
N PHE A 46 -16.13 -0.11 -0.79
CA PHE A 46 -15.68 0.19 -2.15
C PHE A 46 -16.30 -0.71 -3.23
N ARG A 47 -16.90 -1.86 -2.87
CA ARG A 47 -17.63 -2.71 -3.82
C ARG A 47 -19.02 -2.18 -4.14
N ALA A 48 -19.61 -1.37 -3.26
CA ALA A 48 -20.90 -0.73 -3.51
C ALA A 48 -20.82 0.50 -4.42
N ARG A 49 -19.60 0.99 -4.66
CA ARG A 49 -19.28 2.20 -5.43
C ARG A 49 -18.67 1.82 -6.78
N LEU A 50 -18.90 2.64 -7.79
CA LEU A 50 -18.17 2.51 -9.04
C LEU A 50 -16.76 3.08 -8.87
N ASN A 51 -15.77 2.32 -9.30
CA ASN A 51 -14.39 2.79 -9.29
C ASN A 51 -14.09 3.72 -10.49
N LYS A 52 -12.90 4.32 -10.49
CA LYS A 52 -12.44 5.21 -11.55
C LYS A 52 -12.44 4.55 -12.94
N ASN A 53 -12.06 3.28 -13.05
CA ASN A 53 -12.00 2.56 -14.32
C ASN A 53 -13.41 2.32 -14.89
N GLU A 54 -14.37 2.00 -14.03
CA GLU A 54 -15.78 1.84 -14.37
C GLU A 54 -16.40 3.15 -14.86
N ILE A 55 -16.17 4.26 -14.16
CA ILE A 55 -16.63 5.57 -14.65
C ILE A 55 -15.93 5.96 -15.96
N SER A 56 -14.63 5.68 -16.08
CA SER A 56 -13.89 5.93 -17.32
C SER A 56 -14.45 5.11 -18.48
N LEU A 57 -14.89 3.86 -18.25
CA LEU A 57 -15.59 3.02 -19.23
C LEU A 57 -16.91 3.67 -19.66
N LEU A 58 -17.75 4.08 -18.70
CA LEU A 58 -19.02 4.77 -18.99
C LEU A 58 -18.80 6.04 -19.81
N ILE A 59 -17.85 6.88 -19.41
CA ILE A 59 -17.51 8.11 -20.12
C ILE A 59 -16.94 7.78 -21.50
N GLY A 60 -16.09 6.77 -21.61
CA GLY A 60 -15.48 6.33 -22.86
C GLY A 60 -16.52 6.00 -23.93
N PHE A 61 -17.62 5.33 -23.54
CA PHE A 61 -18.76 5.11 -24.44
C PHE A 61 -19.59 6.38 -24.65
N LEU A 62 -19.85 7.16 -23.60
CA LEU A 62 -20.62 8.40 -23.66
C LEU A 62 -20.02 9.41 -24.66
N ILE A 63 -18.69 9.53 -24.72
CA ILE A 63 -17.99 10.45 -25.63
C ILE A 63 -17.91 9.94 -27.07
N GLN A 64 -18.43 8.75 -27.40
CA GLN A 64 -18.45 8.29 -28.81
C GLN A 64 -19.43 9.10 -29.67
N LYS A 65 -20.37 9.79 -29.02
CA LYS A 65 -21.34 10.69 -29.63
C LYS A 65 -21.26 12.06 -28.95
N GLU A 66 -21.96 13.04 -29.52
CA GLU A 66 -22.20 14.30 -28.82
C GLU A 66 -23.06 14.04 -27.58
N ILE A 67 -22.65 14.57 -26.43
CA ILE A 67 -23.34 14.32 -25.17
C ILE A 67 -24.64 15.11 -25.16
N SER A 68 -25.78 14.39 -25.11
CA SER A 68 -27.09 15.03 -25.01
C SER A 68 -27.26 15.72 -23.65
N LEU A 69 -27.58 17.01 -23.69
CA LEU A 69 -27.98 17.81 -22.52
C LEU A 69 -29.51 17.84 -22.34
N GLU A 70 -30.25 17.05 -23.11
CA GLU A 70 -31.70 16.91 -22.98
C GLU A 70 -32.07 16.39 -21.59
N LYS A 71 -33.06 17.05 -20.98
CA LYS A 71 -33.51 16.77 -19.62
C LYS A 71 -34.40 15.52 -19.59
N PRO A 72 -34.40 14.74 -18.51
CA PRO A 72 -35.30 13.59 -18.38
C PRO A 72 -36.77 14.06 -18.38
N LYS A 73 -37.69 13.17 -18.75
CA LYS A 73 -39.13 13.46 -18.73
C LYS A 73 -39.65 13.63 -17.31
N HIS A 74 -39.14 12.83 -16.38
CA HIS A 74 -39.45 12.92 -14.98
C HIS A 74 -38.16 12.81 -14.12
N PRO A 75 -38.01 13.58 -13.03
CA PRO A 75 -36.82 13.51 -12.18
C PRO A 75 -36.47 12.12 -11.67
N LEU A 76 -37.48 11.32 -11.31
CA LEU A 76 -37.30 9.92 -10.87
C LEU A 76 -36.73 9.00 -11.96
N ASP A 77 -36.73 9.40 -13.23
CA ASP A 77 -36.05 8.67 -14.29
C ASP A 77 -34.54 8.62 -14.02
N LEU A 78 -33.96 9.67 -13.42
CA LEU A 78 -32.55 9.67 -13.02
C LEU A 78 -32.23 8.61 -11.97
N ILE A 79 -33.10 8.45 -10.96
CA ILE A 79 -32.93 7.43 -9.92
C ILE A 79 -33.05 6.03 -10.51
N SER A 80 -33.98 5.84 -11.45
CA SER A 80 -34.17 4.57 -12.15
C SER A 80 -32.97 4.23 -13.04
N LEU A 81 -32.45 5.21 -13.80
CA LEU A 81 -31.23 5.07 -14.61
C LEU A 81 -30.01 4.79 -13.75
N LYS A 82 -29.86 5.47 -12.60
CA LYS A 82 -28.78 5.24 -11.63
C LYS A 82 -28.81 3.80 -11.11
N LYS A 83 -29.97 3.32 -10.66
CA LYS A 83 -30.17 1.92 -10.20
C LYS A 83 -29.84 0.92 -11.31
N LYS A 84 -30.28 1.19 -12.55
CA LYS A 84 -29.96 0.35 -13.73
C LYS A 84 -28.46 0.34 -14.02
N THR A 85 -27.80 1.49 -13.95
CA THR A 85 -26.34 1.63 -14.16
C THR A 85 -25.59 0.78 -13.15
N ARG A 86 -25.84 0.96 -11.84
CA ARG A 86 -25.16 0.17 -10.80
C ARG A 86 -25.36 -1.34 -10.99
N LYS A 87 -26.58 -1.78 -11.33
CA LYS A 87 -26.87 -3.20 -11.58
C LYS A 87 -26.07 -3.76 -12.76
N ILE A 88 -25.99 -3.02 -13.86
CA ILE A 88 -25.26 -3.46 -15.06
C ILE A 88 -23.75 -3.48 -14.82
N MET A 89 -23.22 -2.52 -14.04
CA MET A 89 -21.81 -2.50 -13.66
C MET A 89 -21.44 -3.65 -12.70
N ASP A 90 -22.30 -3.98 -11.74
CA ASP A 90 -22.14 -5.17 -10.88
C ASP A 90 -22.20 -6.48 -11.69
N GLU A 91 -23.09 -6.54 -12.69
CA GLU A 91 -23.12 -7.66 -13.64
C GLU A 91 -21.83 -7.75 -14.47
N LEU A 92 -21.27 -6.61 -14.90
CA LEU A 92 -20.00 -6.55 -15.60
C LEU A 92 -18.86 -7.07 -14.71
N HIS A 93 -18.76 -6.62 -13.46
CA HIS A 93 -17.74 -7.10 -12.52
C HIS A 93 -17.85 -8.61 -12.34
N SER A 94 -19.04 -9.11 -12.05
CA SER A 94 -19.30 -10.55 -11.92
C SER A 94 -18.91 -11.33 -13.18
N SER A 95 -19.12 -10.76 -14.37
CA SER A 95 -18.75 -11.40 -15.64
C SER A 95 -17.23 -11.51 -15.85
N THR A 96 -16.44 -10.57 -15.31
CA THR A 96 -14.97 -10.62 -15.40
C THR A 96 -14.35 -11.72 -14.54
N MET A 97 -15.11 -12.29 -13.59
CA MET A 97 -14.69 -13.44 -12.78
C MET A 97 -14.90 -14.79 -13.48
N ILE A 98 -15.62 -14.84 -14.61
CA ILE A 98 -15.92 -16.08 -15.34
C ILE A 98 -14.66 -16.85 -15.73
N PRO A 99 -13.59 -16.24 -16.29
CA PRO A 99 -12.36 -16.96 -16.64
C PRO A 99 -11.76 -17.70 -15.44
N SER A 100 -11.64 -17.02 -14.30
CA SER A 100 -11.15 -17.60 -13.04
C SER A 100 -12.04 -18.76 -12.57
N ILE A 101 -13.37 -18.55 -12.52
CA ILE A 101 -14.33 -19.59 -12.12
C ILE A 101 -14.22 -20.85 -13.02
N ASN A 102 -14.14 -20.66 -14.33
CA ASN A 102 -14.01 -21.75 -15.29
C ASN A 102 -12.70 -22.51 -15.13
N LYS A 103 -11.61 -21.81 -14.79
CA LYS A 103 -10.31 -22.42 -14.48
C LYS A 103 -10.33 -23.22 -13.17
N PHE A 104 -11.01 -22.71 -12.14
CA PHE A 104 -11.08 -23.36 -10.83
C PHE A 104 -11.96 -24.60 -10.79
N ARG A 105 -13.04 -24.62 -11.57
CA ARG A 105 -14.03 -25.69 -11.50
C ARG A 105 -13.43 -27.09 -11.70
N PRO A 106 -12.59 -27.36 -12.73
CA PRO A 106 -11.92 -28.66 -12.87
C PRO A 106 -11.02 -29.03 -11.69
N ILE A 107 -10.31 -28.06 -11.09
CA ILE A 107 -9.42 -28.30 -9.94
C ILE A 107 -10.26 -28.74 -8.73
N ILE A 108 -11.35 -28.03 -8.45
CA ILE A 108 -12.28 -28.34 -7.35
C ILE A 108 -12.93 -29.72 -7.57
N ASP A 109 -13.37 -30.00 -8.79
CA ASP A 109 -14.03 -31.27 -9.11
C ASP A 109 -13.06 -32.46 -8.93
N ASN A 110 -11.80 -32.32 -9.35
CA ASN A 110 -10.76 -33.34 -9.10
C ASN A 110 -10.44 -33.54 -7.61
N LEU A 111 -10.34 -32.44 -6.84
CA LEU A 111 -10.11 -32.53 -5.38
C LEU A 111 -11.28 -33.25 -4.68
N LYS A 112 -12.52 -33.02 -5.13
CA LYS A 112 -13.70 -33.75 -4.63
C LYS A 112 -13.68 -35.23 -4.99
N GLU A 113 -13.08 -35.59 -6.12
CA GLU A 113 -12.89 -36.98 -6.55
C GLU A 113 -11.74 -37.70 -5.80
N GLY A 114 -11.02 -36.98 -4.93
CA GLY A 114 -9.93 -37.54 -4.12
C GLY A 114 -8.61 -37.69 -4.89
N ASN A 115 -8.49 -37.05 -6.05
CA ASN A 115 -7.24 -36.99 -6.79
C ASN A 115 -6.28 -36.00 -6.12
N ASP A 116 -5.03 -36.40 -5.92
CA ASP A 116 -3.99 -35.53 -5.39
C ASP A 116 -3.49 -34.59 -6.50
N ILE A 117 -3.86 -33.30 -6.41
CA ILE A 117 -3.39 -32.26 -7.33
C ILE A 117 -2.81 -31.14 -6.48
N ASN A 118 -1.56 -30.78 -6.77
CA ASN A 118 -0.87 -29.65 -6.17
C ASN A 118 -0.62 -28.57 -7.24
N PRO A 119 -1.63 -27.75 -7.59
CA PRO A 119 -1.50 -26.74 -8.64
C PRO A 119 -0.47 -25.68 -8.22
N SER A 120 0.33 -25.18 -9.17
CA SER A 120 1.20 -24.05 -8.91
C SER A 120 0.38 -22.77 -8.65
N LYS A 121 1.02 -21.73 -8.09
CA LYS A 121 0.38 -20.41 -7.94
C LYS A 121 -0.10 -19.87 -9.28
N GLU A 122 0.67 -20.06 -10.34
CA GLU A 122 0.30 -19.62 -11.69
C GLU A 122 -0.87 -20.44 -12.27
N ASP A 123 -0.91 -21.75 -11.98
CA ASP A 123 -2.09 -22.57 -12.32
C ASP A 123 -3.34 -22.10 -11.59
N PHE A 124 -3.20 -21.54 -10.39
CA PHE A 124 -4.31 -21.04 -9.60
C PHE A 124 -4.72 -19.60 -9.99
N PHE A 125 -3.78 -18.67 -10.00
CA PHE A 125 -4.02 -17.23 -10.13
C PHE A 125 -3.71 -16.65 -11.51
N GLY A 126 -3.06 -17.40 -12.41
CA GLY A 126 -2.69 -16.94 -13.75
C GLY A 126 -3.67 -17.32 -14.85
N GLY A 127 -3.36 -16.96 -16.10
CA GLY A 127 -4.08 -17.39 -17.30
C GLY A 127 -4.74 -16.27 -18.09
N GLU A 128 -5.21 -16.63 -19.29
CA GLU A 128 -5.88 -15.71 -20.21
C GLU A 128 -7.14 -15.12 -19.55
N ASP A 129 -7.32 -13.81 -19.71
CA ASP A 129 -8.43 -13.02 -19.16
C ASP A 129 -8.55 -12.98 -17.61
N VAL A 130 -7.85 -13.84 -16.88
CA VAL A 130 -7.90 -13.92 -15.39
C VAL A 130 -7.44 -12.62 -14.73
N PHE A 131 -6.46 -11.95 -15.32
CA PHE A 131 -5.94 -10.68 -14.80
C PHE A 131 -6.78 -9.45 -15.16
N ILE A 132 -7.82 -9.57 -15.98
CA ILE A 132 -8.69 -8.43 -16.32
C ILE A 132 -9.38 -7.90 -15.06
N GLU A 133 -9.98 -8.78 -14.26
CA GLU A 133 -10.68 -8.39 -13.05
C GLU A 133 -9.76 -7.66 -12.05
N PRO A 134 -8.63 -8.24 -11.61
CA PRO A 134 -7.81 -7.57 -10.62
C PRO A 134 -7.21 -6.27 -11.19
N ILE A 135 -6.80 -6.21 -12.47
CA ILE A 135 -6.26 -4.96 -13.06
C ILE A 135 -7.32 -3.85 -13.18
N PHE A 136 -8.58 -4.21 -13.44
CA PHE A 136 -9.64 -3.23 -13.66
C PHE A 136 -10.34 -2.82 -12.35
N TYR A 137 -10.38 -3.69 -11.34
CA TYR A 137 -11.14 -3.49 -10.11
C TYR A 137 -10.31 -3.26 -8.84
N SER A 138 -8.99 -3.51 -8.84
CA SER A 138 -8.13 -3.15 -7.70
C SER A 138 -8.05 -1.64 -7.49
N GLY A 139 -7.47 -1.21 -6.36
CA GLY A 139 -7.09 0.18 -6.16
C GLY A 139 -6.09 0.66 -7.22
N ASP A 140 -6.03 1.99 -7.39
CA ASP A 140 -5.15 2.64 -8.37
C ASP A 140 -3.66 2.52 -7.99
N GLY A 141 -3.31 2.13 -6.76
CA GLY A 141 -1.91 2.04 -6.28
C GLY A 141 -1.18 3.39 -6.15
N ILE A 142 -1.90 4.50 -6.34
CA ILE A 142 -1.38 5.87 -6.26
C ILE A 142 -2.50 6.84 -5.86
N TYR A 143 -2.17 7.82 -5.02
CA TYR A 143 -3.08 8.91 -4.68
C TYR A 143 -3.06 10.03 -5.73
N ASP A 144 -4.19 10.74 -5.88
CA ASP A 144 -4.36 11.79 -6.89
C ASP A 144 -3.32 12.91 -6.76
N PHE A 145 -2.98 13.35 -5.54
CA PHE A 145 -1.98 14.38 -5.29
C PHE A 145 -0.56 13.96 -5.68
N GLN A 146 -0.22 12.67 -5.64
CA GLN A 146 1.12 12.19 -5.98
C GLN A 146 1.45 12.42 -7.46
N TYR A 147 0.45 12.42 -8.35
CA TYR A 147 0.69 12.78 -9.75
C TYR A 147 1.30 14.18 -9.90
N LEU A 148 0.82 15.17 -9.13
CA LEU A 148 1.38 16.52 -9.18
C LEU A 148 2.71 16.62 -8.42
N GLU A 149 2.84 15.95 -7.26
CA GLU A 149 4.09 15.93 -6.48
C GLU A 149 5.28 15.35 -7.27
N TYR A 150 5.03 14.33 -8.10
CA TYR A 150 6.06 13.67 -8.91
C TYR A 150 6.18 14.20 -10.33
N LEU A 151 5.30 15.08 -10.80
CA LEU A 151 5.29 15.56 -12.19
C LEU A 151 6.64 16.17 -12.60
N ASN A 152 7.11 17.15 -11.84
CA ASN A 152 8.39 17.81 -12.11
C ASN A 152 9.53 16.80 -11.99
N LYS A 153 9.56 16.00 -10.92
CA LYS A 153 10.60 14.98 -10.73
C LYS A 153 10.70 14.02 -11.92
N LYS A 154 9.56 13.50 -12.41
CA LYS A 154 9.47 12.56 -13.53
C LYS A 154 10.08 13.12 -14.82
N TYR A 155 9.86 14.40 -15.10
CA TYR A 155 10.19 15.02 -16.39
C TYR A 155 11.23 16.16 -16.30
N LYS A 156 11.98 16.27 -15.20
CA LYS A 156 12.94 17.38 -15.00
C LYS A 156 14.00 17.48 -16.09
N TYR A 157 14.41 16.37 -16.70
CA TYR A 157 15.36 16.36 -17.82
C TYR A 157 14.69 16.54 -19.20
N ASP A 158 13.35 16.53 -19.23
CA ASP A 158 12.53 16.65 -20.44
C ASP A 158 11.81 18.01 -20.54
N GLU A 159 11.95 18.87 -19.52
CA GLU A 159 11.27 20.16 -19.40
C GLU A 159 11.42 21.03 -20.65
N LYS A 160 12.63 21.11 -21.20
CA LYS A 160 12.89 21.88 -22.42
C LYS A 160 12.06 21.38 -23.60
N TRP A 161 12.01 20.05 -23.80
CA TRP A 161 11.24 19.46 -24.89
C TRP A 161 9.75 19.77 -24.71
N LEU A 162 9.23 19.65 -23.49
CA LEU A 162 7.83 19.92 -23.17
C LEU A 162 7.44 21.38 -23.40
N ASN A 163 8.29 22.31 -22.97
CA ASN A 163 8.07 23.75 -23.17
C ASN A 163 8.04 24.12 -24.66
N GLU A 164 9.02 23.63 -25.44
CA GLU A 164 9.19 23.99 -26.85
C GLU A 164 8.15 23.34 -27.78
N ASN A 165 7.67 22.13 -27.45
CA ASN A 165 6.81 21.35 -28.35
C ASN A 165 5.32 21.35 -27.97
N THR A 166 4.98 21.53 -26.68
CA THR A 166 3.60 21.39 -26.21
C THR A 166 3.12 22.54 -25.31
N ASN A 167 3.96 23.56 -25.09
CA ASN A 167 3.71 24.66 -24.15
C ASN A 167 3.34 24.15 -22.74
N PHE A 168 3.92 23.02 -22.33
CA PHE A 168 3.64 22.39 -21.06
C PHE A 168 4.67 22.81 -20.01
N TYR A 169 4.33 23.84 -19.23
CA TYR A 169 5.14 24.37 -18.15
C TYR A 169 4.63 23.82 -16.80
N PHE A 170 5.50 23.17 -16.02
CA PHE A 170 5.08 22.44 -14.82
C PHE A 170 4.32 23.29 -13.81
N ASP A 171 4.86 24.45 -13.41
CA ASP A 171 4.26 25.31 -12.39
C ASP A 171 2.85 25.78 -12.80
N GLU A 172 2.67 26.12 -14.07
CA GLU A 172 1.40 26.61 -14.61
C GLU A 172 0.35 25.50 -14.69
N VAL A 173 0.75 24.30 -15.11
CA VAL A 173 -0.12 23.13 -15.18
C VAL A 173 -0.57 22.72 -13.79
N VAL A 174 0.35 22.71 -12.81
CA VAL A 174 0.04 22.42 -11.40
C VAL A 174 -0.90 23.48 -10.82
N GLU A 175 -0.66 24.76 -11.08
CA GLU A 175 -1.53 25.86 -10.65
C GLU A 175 -2.96 25.70 -11.21
N ILE A 176 -3.09 25.45 -12.52
CA ILE A 176 -4.40 25.27 -13.18
C ILE A 176 -5.10 24.04 -12.60
N ALA A 177 -4.42 22.90 -12.45
CA ALA A 177 -5.00 21.69 -11.91
C ALA A 177 -5.52 21.89 -10.46
N ASN A 178 -4.74 22.55 -9.62
CA ASN A 178 -5.15 22.89 -8.25
C ASN A 178 -6.33 23.89 -8.24
N LYS A 179 -6.34 24.86 -9.14
CA LYS A 179 -7.46 25.79 -9.28
C LYS A 179 -8.74 25.08 -9.72
N ILE A 180 -8.67 24.10 -10.63
CA ILE A 180 -9.81 23.25 -11.01
C ILE A 180 -10.34 22.49 -9.79
N LYS A 181 -9.47 21.83 -9.02
CA LYS A 181 -9.85 21.16 -7.76
C LYS A 181 -10.54 22.12 -6.79
N SER A 182 -9.99 23.33 -6.62
CA SER A 182 -10.58 24.36 -5.75
C SER A 182 -11.97 24.78 -6.22
N ILE A 183 -12.17 24.98 -7.52
CA ILE A 183 -13.48 25.36 -8.09
C ILE A 183 -14.50 24.25 -7.87
N HIS A 184 -14.13 22.99 -8.15
CA HIS A 184 -15.03 21.85 -7.91
C HIS A 184 -15.38 21.72 -6.42
N ASN A 185 -14.40 21.85 -5.52
CA ASN A 185 -14.62 21.80 -4.09
C ASN A 185 -15.57 22.92 -3.62
N GLU A 186 -15.40 24.15 -4.10
CA GLU A 186 -16.30 25.28 -3.79
C GLU A 186 -17.72 25.00 -4.27
N LYS A 187 -17.88 24.46 -5.49
CA LYS A 187 -19.20 24.10 -6.02
C LYS A 187 -19.84 22.95 -5.27
N PHE A 188 -19.05 21.98 -4.81
CA PHE A 188 -19.51 20.84 -4.04
C PHE A 188 -19.99 21.24 -2.63
N GLN A 189 -19.54 22.36 -2.06
CA GLN A 189 -20.06 22.86 -0.77
C GLN A 189 -21.57 23.12 -0.78
N LYS A 190 -22.19 23.24 -1.95
CA LYS A 190 -23.66 23.33 -2.13
C LYS A 190 -24.39 21.99 -2.02
N VAL A 191 -23.67 20.90 -1.80
CA VAL A 191 -24.21 19.55 -1.68
C VAL A 191 -24.18 19.13 -0.21
N ASN A 192 -25.37 18.87 0.34
CA ASN A 192 -25.55 18.30 1.68
C ASN A 192 -25.30 16.79 1.64
N PHE A 193 -24.03 16.40 1.50
CA PHE A 193 -23.63 15.01 1.25
C PHE A 193 -23.95 14.09 2.44
N PHE A 194 -24.88 13.15 2.25
CA PHE A 194 -25.33 12.23 3.31
C PHE A 194 -24.62 10.87 3.31
N SER A 195 -23.75 10.58 2.33
CA SER A 195 -23.15 9.25 2.13
C SER A 195 -24.22 8.14 2.16
N LEU A 196 -25.24 8.28 1.31
CA LEU A 196 -26.45 7.45 1.38
C LEU A 196 -26.15 5.96 1.19
N GLN A 197 -25.10 5.58 0.44
CA GLN A 197 -24.70 4.18 0.26
C GLN A 197 -24.32 3.52 1.59
N GLU A 198 -23.43 4.15 2.36
CA GLU A 198 -22.95 3.61 3.65
C GLU A 198 -23.99 3.78 4.76
N ASN A 199 -24.73 4.88 4.72
CA ASN A 199 -25.61 5.26 5.81
C ASN A 199 -27.06 4.77 5.65
N LYS A 200 -27.43 4.14 4.54
CA LYS A 200 -28.81 3.67 4.27
C LYS A 200 -29.39 2.86 5.44
N GLU A 201 -28.68 1.83 5.90
CA GLU A 201 -29.15 1.02 7.04
C GLU A 201 -29.11 1.79 8.36
N LYS A 202 -28.11 2.66 8.58
CA LYS A 202 -28.06 3.55 9.75
C LYS A 202 -29.28 4.48 9.80
N PHE A 203 -29.69 5.05 8.66
CA PHE A 203 -30.91 5.87 8.53
C PHE A 203 -32.17 5.05 8.79
N LYS A 204 -32.27 3.85 8.22
CA LYS A 204 -33.40 2.94 8.44
C LYS A 204 -33.59 2.62 9.93
N ASN A 205 -32.48 2.34 10.63
CA ASN A 205 -32.49 2.01 12.05
C ASN A 205 -32.89 3.22 12.91
N LYS A 206 -32.33 4.41 12.64
CA LYS A 206 -32.73 5.65 13.33
C LYS A 206 -34.22 5.97 13.17
N LEU A 207 -34.78 5.76 11.97
CA LEU A 207 -36.22 5.95 11.73
C LEU A 207 -37.06 4.99 12.59
N LYS A 208 -36.66 3.71 12.68
CA LYS A 208 -37.33 2.72 13.55
C LYS A 208 -37.25 3.11 15.03
N GLU A 209 -36.13 3.65 15.48
CA GLU A 209 -35.93 4.11 16.86
C GLU A 209 -36.76 5.34 17.22
N SER A 210 -37.00 6.24 16.26
CA SER A 210 -37.76 7.49 16.47
C SER A 210 -39.21 7.27 16.91
N LYS A 211 -39.78 6.07 16.67
CA LYS A 211 -41.19 5.70 16.87
C LYS A 211 -42.22 6.65 16.21
N SER A 212 -41.77 7.56 15.37
CA SER A 212 -42.59 8.59 14.72
C SER A 212 -43.40 8.02 13.55
N ILE A 213 -42.90 6.93 12.95
CA ILE A 213 -43.50 6.19 11.85
C ILE A 213 -43.50 4.71 12.25
N SER A 214 -44.56 3.97 11.93
CA SER A 214 -44.61 2.54 12.28
C SER A 214 -43.54 1.74 11.52
N ASN A 215 -42.96 0.72 12.15
CA ASN A 215 -41.96 -0.14 11.51
C ASN A 215 -42.45 -0.74 10.19
N LYS A 216 -43.75 -1.06 10.10
CA LYS A 216 -44.38 -1.59 8.88
C LYS A 216 -44.40 -0.56 7.76
N GLN A 217 -44.72 0.71 8.05
CA GLN A 217 -44.69 1.79 7.07
C GLN A 217 -43.26 2.14 6.65
N ILE A 218 -42.30 2.08 7.57
CA ILE A 218 -40.87 2.26 7.23
C ILE A 218 -40.47 1.18 6.23
N GLU A 219 -40.69 -0.10 6.53
CA GLU A 219 -40.32 -1.19 5.60
C GLU A 219 -41.01 -1.07 4.23
N GLN A 220 -42.25 -0.59 4.17
CA GLN A 220 -43.00 -0.43 2.91
C GLN A 220 -42.55 0.78 2.08
N ASN A 221 -42.19 1.89 2.71
CA ASN A 221 -41.96 3.17 2.03
C ASN A 221 -40.49 3.62 2.04
N PHE A 222 -39.57 2.82 2.59
CA PHE A 222 -38.19 3.23 2.78
C PHE A 222 -37.48 3.61 1.47
N GLU A 223 -37.73 2.86 0.40
CA GLU A 223 -37.15 3.16 -0.92
C GLU A 223 -37.60 4.50 -1.49
N GLU A 224 -38.84 4.90 -1.24
CA GLU A 224 -39.37 6.21 -1.66
C GLU A 224 -38.72 7.33 -0.83
N LEU A 225 -38.60 7.15 0.49
CA LEU A 225 -37.90 8.08 1.37
C LEU A 225 -36.43 8.26 0.98
N ILE A 226 -35.72 7.17 0.69
CA ILE A 226 -34.34 7.23 0.19
C ILE A 226 -34.28 7.99 -1.14
N SER A 227 -35.21 7.73 -2.05
CA SER A 227 -35.28 8.44 -3.34
C SER A 227 -35.55 9.94 -3.17
N MET A 228 -36.24 10.36 -2.11
CA MET A 228 -36.39 11.78 -1.77
C MET A 228 -35.09 12.36 -1.20
N LEU A 229 -34.40 11.63 -0.32
CA LEU A 229 -33.11 12.05 0.26
C LEU A 229 -32.03 12.22 -0.80
N GLU A 230 -32.05 11.40 -1.86
CA GLU A 230 -31.20 11.50 -3.04
C GLU A 230 -31.26 12.85 -3.75
N PHE A 231 -32.43 13.50 -3.78
CA PHE A 231 -32.57 14.87 -4.29
C PHE A 231 -32.34 15.92 -3.20
N TYR A 232 -32.72 15.61 -1.95
CA TYR A 232 -32.58 16.54 -0.83
C TYR A 232 -31.11 16.93 -0.56
N GLN A 233 -30.15 16.03 -0.79
CA GLN A 233 -28.72 16.38 -0.71
C GLN A 233 -28.33 17.51 -1.69
N PHE A 234 -29.13 17.79 -2.71
CA PHE A 234 -28.91 18.84 -3.70
C PHE A 234 -29.86 20.03 -3.55
N PHE A 235 -30.50 20.19 -2.39
CA PHE A 235 -31.52 21.22 -2.16
C PHE A 235 -31.03 22.63 -2.54
N GLU A 236 -29.76 22.97 -2.31
CA GLU A 236 -29.21 24.29 -2.63
C GLU A 236 -28.99 24.54 -4.14
N LEU A 237 -29.14 23.52 -4.99
CA LEU A 237 -29.06 23.66 -6.45
C LEU A 237 -30.39 24.09 -7.07
N PHE A 238 -31.48 24.10 -6.29
CA PHE A 238 -32.77 24.63 -6.73
C PHE A 238 -32.78 26.15 -6.52
N ASP A 239 -32.89 26.93 -7.60
CA ASP A 239 -33.02 28.38 -7.54
C ASP A 239 -34.21 28.78 -6.66
N SER A 240 -33.93 29.63 -5.67
CA SER A 240 -34.90 30.12 -4.69
C SER A 240 -34.98 31.65 -4.73
N GLU A 241 -35.19 32.23 -5.92
CA GLU A 241 -35.51 33.66 -6.04
C GLU A 241 -36.98 33.91 -5.67
N PRO A 242 -37.29 34.39 -4.45
CA PRO A 242 -38.66 34.40 -3.94
C PRO A 242 -39.57 35.35 -4.73
N ASP A 243 -39.00 36.47 -5.21
CA ASP A 243 -39.73 37.54 -5.92
C ASP A 243 -40.15 37.13 -7.35
N LEU A 244 -39.40 36.24 -7.98
CA LEU A 244 -39.71 35.69 -9.31
C LEU A 244 -40.68 34.51 -9.24
N MET A 245 -40.66 33.75 -8.14
CA MET A 245 -41.56 32.61 -7.93
C MET A 245 -43.01 33.03 -7.64
N GLN A 246 -43.24 34.22 -7.08
CA GLN A 246 -44.60 34.73 -6.80
C GLN A 246 -45.45 35.03 -8.04
N LYS A 247 -44.83 35.13 -9.23
CA LYS A 247 -45.51 35.46 -10.50
C LYS A 247 -45.78 34.25 -11.40
N LEU A 248 -45.39 33.05 -10.98
CA LEU A 248 -45.45 31.81 -11.76
C LEU A 248 -46.54 30.87 -11.23
N THR A 249 -47.09 30.02 -12.11
CA THR A 249 -47.96 28.89 -11.72
C THR A 249 -47.17 27.82 -10.96
N LYS A 250 -47.85 26.92 -10.25
CA LYS A 250 -47.19 25.84 -9.51
C LYS A 250 -46.40 24.91 -10.43
N GLU A 251 -46.91 24.66 -11.63
CA GLU A 251 -46.27 23.87 -12.66
C GLU A 251 -45.00 24.55 -13.18
N GLU A 252 -45.06 25.87 -13.47
CA GLU A 252 -43.90 26.65 -13.90
C GLU A 252 -42.83 26.78 -12.82
N VAL A 253 -43.22 26.92 -11.55
CA VAL A 253 -42.30 26.91 -10.39
C VAL A 253 -41.58 25.56 -10.28
N SER A 254 -42.30 24.45 -10.43
CA SER A 254 -41.72 23.10 -10.43
C SER A 254 -40.73 22.91 -11.59
N GLU A 255 -41.13 23.27 -12.81
CA GLU A 255 -40.29 23.14 -14.00
C GLU A 255 -39.02 24.00 -13.90
N LYS A 256 -39.15 25.26 -13.47
CA LYS A 256 -38.01 26.16 -13.23
C LYS A 256 -37.06 25.59 -12.17
N GLY A 257 -37.61 25.03 -11.09
CA GLY A 257 -36.83 24.37 -10.04
C GLY A 257 -35.99 23.21 -10.57
N TRP A 258 -36.60 22.28 -11.32
CA TRP A 258 -35.88 21.15 -11.91
C TRP A 258 -34.85 21.59 -12.95
N ASN A 259 -35.17 22.60 -13.76
CA ASN A 259 -34.23 23.19 -14.71
C ASN A 259 -32.99 23.77 -14.03
N SER A 260 -33.18 24.48 -12.90
CA SER A 260 -32.07 24.95 -12.06
C SER A 260 -31.26 23.79 -11.51
N PHE A 261 -31.92 22.77 -10.96
CA PHE A 261 -31.26 21.59 -10.42
C PHE A 261 -30.37 20.91 -11.45
N TYR A 262 -30.86 20.62 -12.66
CA TYR A 262 -30.06 19.98 -13.71
C TYR A 262 -28.85 20.81 -14.11
N LYS A 263 -29.02 22.13 -14.26
CA LYS A 263 -27.92 23.05 -14.56
C LYS A 263 -26.91 23.12 -13.42
N GLY A 264 -27.38 23.20 -12.18
CA GLY A 264 -26.56 23.23 -10.97
C GLY A 264 -25.75 21.95 -10.81
N LEU A 265 -26.41 20.80 -10.97
CA LEU A 265 -25.81 19.47 -10.86
C LEU A 265 -24.68 19.28 -11.88
N LEU A 266 -24.92 19.63 -13.14
CA LEU A 266 -23.90 19.58 -14.18
C LEU A 266 -22.75 20.57 -13.89
N ASN A 267 -23.08 21.77 -13.42
CA ASN A 267 -22.11 22.83 -13.17
C ASN A 267 -21.11 22.48 -12.04
N ILE A 268 -21.45 21.59 -11.11
CA ILE A 268 -20.52 21.09 -10.06
C ILE A 268 -19.20 20.63 -10.67
N PHE A 269 -19.29 19.91 -11.79
CA PHE A 269 -18.16 19.29 -12.49
C PHE A 269 -17.70 20.07 -13.72
N CYS A 270 -18.22 21.29 -13.92
CA CYS A 270 -17.82 22.11 -15.07
C CYS A 270 -16.91 23.26 -14.65
N ILE A 271 -16.09 23.72 -15.58
CA ILE A 271 -15.36 24.99 -15.49
C ILE A 271 -15.63 25.83 -16.74
N LYS A 272 -15.32 27.13 -16.66
CA LYS A 272 -15.26 28.04 -17.79
C LYS A 272 -13.85 28.63 -17.90
N LYS A 273 -13.45 29.03 -19.10
CA LYS A 273 -12.18 29.76 -19.30
C LYS A 273 -12.11 31.05 -18.48
N THR A 274 -13.26 31.71 -18.29
CA THR A 274 -13.37 32.92 -17.46
C THR A 274 -13.06 32.69 -15.99
N ASP A 275 -13.13 31.45 -15.49
CA ASP A 275 -12.76 31.13 -14.10
C ASP A 275 -11.24 31.27 -13.86
N PHE A 276 -10.47 31.47 -14.94
CA PHE A 276 -9.01 31.60 -14.98
C PHE A 276 -8.57 32.93 -15.63
N SER A 277 -9.36 34.00 -15.50
CA SER A 277 -9.11 35.28 -16.18
C SER A 277 -7.70 35.86 -15.98
N ASP A 278 -7.02 35.49 -14.90
CA ASP A 278 -5.65 35.92 -14.59
C ASP A 278 -4.57 35.06 -15.27
N ASN A 279 -4.93 33.86 -15.77
CA ASN A 279 -4.02 32.90 -16.38
C ASN A 279 -4.18 32.87 -17.91
N LYS A 280 -3.28 33.57 -18.61
CA LYS A 280 -3.29 33.68 -20.08
C LYS A 280 -3.05 32.36 -20.83
N LYS A 281 -2.66 31.29 -20.13
CA LYS A 281 -2.25 30.02 -20.73
C LYS A 281 -3.22 28.86 -20.51
N ILE A 282 -4.39 29.11 -19.89
CA ILE A 282 -5.48 28.13 -19.77
C ILE A 282 -5.86 27.50 -21.13
N SER A 283 -5.73 28.25 -22.22
CA SER A 283 -6.03 27.74 -23.56
C SER A 283 -5.12 26.59 -23.98
N ASN A 284 -3.81 26.66 -23.66
CA ASN A 284 -2.86 25.58 -23.94
C ASN A 284 -3.16 24.34 -23.10
N PHE A 285 -3.53 24.54 -21.84
CA PHE A 285 -3.93 23.45 -20.94
C PHE A 285 -5.18 22.72 -21.48
N ILE A 286 -6.20 23.47 -21.88
CA ILE A 286 -7.41 22.91 -22.51
C ILE A 286 -7.06 22.21 -23.82
N GLU A 287 -6.20 22.77 -24.67
CA GLU A 287 -5.79 22.13 -25.92
C GLU A 287 -5.12 20.75 -25.69
N ASN A 288 -4.24 20.68 -24.69
CA ASN A 288 -3.54 19.47 -24.32
C ASN A 288 -4.48 18.39 -23.77
N PHE A 289 -5.45 18.76 -22.92
CA PHE A 289 -6.25 17.82 -22.14
C PHE A 289 -7.74 17.73 -22.49
N ALA A 290 -8.23 18.52 -23.45
CA ALA A 290 -9.62 18.46 -23.88
C ALA A 290 -9.84 17.59 -25.11
N ILE A 291 -10.96 16.87 -25.09
CA ILE A 291 -11.44 16.04 -26.19
C ILE A 291 -11.72 16.94 -27.41
N PRO A 292 -11.25 16.55 -28.62
CA PRO A 292 -11.55 17.29 -29.85
C PRO A 292 -13.06 17.34 -30.16
N VAL A 293 -13.61 18.52 -30.46
CA VAL A 293 -15.06 18.77 -30.63
C VAL A 293 -15.61 18.30 -31.99
N ASP A 294 -14.78 18.14 -33.01
CA ASP A 294 -15.23 17.96 -34.41
C ASP A 294 -14.62 16.74 -35.14
N SER A 295 -14.53 15.58 -34.48
CA SER A 295 -13.99 14.36 -35.11
C SER A 295 -15.06 13.28 -35.31
N ASP A 296 -15.41 12.99 -36.56
CA ASP A 296 -16.15 11.77 -36.91
C ASP A 296 -15.45 10.54 -36.34
N GLY A 297 -16.20 9.64 -35.70
CA GLY A 297 -15.64 8.44 -35.08
C GLY A 297 -14.82 8.70 -33.81
N ARG A 298 -15.09 9.79 -33.07
CA ARG A 298 -14.47 10.08 -31.77
C ARG A 298 -14.53 8.87 -30.84
N ASN A 299 -13.38 8.49 -30.28
CA ASN A 299 -13.23 7.33 -29.38
C ASN A 299 -13.84 6.01 -29.88
N SER A 300 -14.06 5.87 -31.20
CA SER A 300 -14.69 4.67 -31.79
C SER A 300 -13.81 3.43 -31.71
N GLN A 301 -12.51 3.57 -31.48
CA GLN A 301 -11.60 2.45 -31.24
C GLN A 301 -11.80 1.80 -29.85
N PHE A 302 -12.48 2.49 -28.91
CA PHE A 302 -12.75 1.97 -27.57
C PHE A 302 -13.99 1.08 -27.59
N GLN A 303 -13.83 -0.24 -27.49
CA GLN A 303 -14.94 -1.19 -27.63
C GLN A 303 -15.12 -2.08 -26.40
N ASN A 304 -14.06 -2.34 -25.63
CA ASN A 304 -14.04 -3.24 -24.48
C ASN A 304 -13.11 -2.75 -23.36
N ILE A 305 -13.17 -3.45 -22.22
CA ILE A 305 -12.19 -3.28 -21.12
C ILE A 305 -10.77 -3.51 -21.66
N GLY A 306 -9.85 -2.65 -21.25
CA GLY A 306 -8.44 -2.70 -21.67
C GLY A 306 -8.14 -1.97 -22.97
N ASP A 307 -9.14 -1.56 -23.75
CA ASP A 307 -8.93 -0.73 -24.94
C ASP A 307 -8.44 0.68 -24.59
N PHE A 308 -7.69 1.31 -25.50
CA PHE A 308 -7.32 2.71 -25.34
C PHE A 308 -8.56 3.61 -25.36
N ASN A 309 -8.82 4.24 -24.22
CA ASN A 309 -9.89 5.21 -24.03
C ASN A 309 -9.35 6.63 -24.15
N LEU A 310 -9.85 7.42 -25.10
CA LEU A 310 -9.45 8.82 -25.32
C LEU A 310 -9.59 9.67 -24.05
N PHE A 311 -10.60 9.38 -23.21
CA PHE A 311 -10.81 10.08 -21.94
C PHE A 311 -9.60 9.99 -20.99
N SER A 312 -8.85 8.88 -21.03
CA SER A 312 -7.65 8.71 -20.19
C SER A 312 -6.51 9.67 -20.53
N ALA A 313 -6.42 10.11 -21.78
CA ALA A 313 -5.42 11.09 -22.23
C ALA A 313 -5.98 12.53 -22.25
N LYS A 314 -7.29 12.67 -22.47
CA LYS A 314 -7.98 13.95 -22.62
C LYS A 314 -9.26 13.97 -21.78
N PRO A 315 -9.16 14.17 -20.45
CA PRO A 315 -10.29 14.04 -19.53
C PRO A 315 -11.18 15.29 -19.45
N ILE A 316 -10.86 16.36 -20.18
CA ILE A 316 -11.70 17.57 -20.26
C ILE A 316 -12.67 17.42 -21.43
N ILE A 317 -13.97 17.50 -21.17
CA ILE A 317 -15.01 17.27 -22.17
C ILE A 317 -15.71 18.61 -22.48
N PRO A 318 -15.52 19.18 -23.68
CA PRO A 318 -16.23 20.40 -24.06
C PRO A 318 -17.74 20.17 -24.19
N LEU A 319 -18.54 21.02 -23.55
CA LEU A 319 -20.00 21.08 -23.65
C LEU A 319 -20.41 22.40 -24.34
N GLY A 320 -19.95 22.56 -25.58
CA GLY A 320 -20.01 23.82 -26.33
C GLY A 320 -18.68 24.58 -26.29
N THR A 321 -18.72 25.90 -26.53
CA THR A 321 -17.50 26.73 -26.70
C THR A 321 -16.86 27.18 -25.38
N GLU A 322 -17.67 27.36 -24.34
CA GLU A 322 -17.26 28.02 -23.08
C GLU A 322 -17.27 27.11 -21.85
N LEU A 323 -17.99 25.98 -21.90
CA LEU A 323 -18.21 25.11 -20.76
C LEU A 323 -17.42 23.81 -20.94
N PHE A 324 -16.64 23.43 -19.93
CA PHE A 324 -15.80 22.25 -19.95
C PHE A 324 -16.14 21.35 -18.76
N PHE A 325 -16.61 20.14 -19.05
CA PHE A 325 -16.97 19.13 -18.06
C PHE A 325 -15.77 18.25 -17.72
N ILE A 326 -15.43 18.18 -16.44
CA ILE A 326 -14.29 17.44 -15.90
C ILE A 326 -14.85 16.53 -14.79
N PRO A 327 -15.35 15.33 -15.17
CA PRO A 327 -16.13 14.48 -14.27
C PRO A 327 -15.33 13.93 -13.10
N ILE A 328 -14.05 13.62 -13.32
CA ILE A 328 -13.16 13.04 -12.31
C ILE A 328 -11.85 13.83 -12.29
N SER A 329 -11.60 14.55 -11.19
CA SER A 329 -10.34 15.28 -11.00
C SER A 329 -9.13 14.34 -11.03
N PHE A 330 -9.25 13.13 -10.47
CA PHE A 330 -8.20 12.09 -10.52
C PHE A 330 -7.74 11.82 -11.97
N SER A 331 -8.67 11.60 -12.90
CA SER A 331 -8.33 11.34 -14.31
C SER A 331 -7.60 12.50 -14.97
N LEU A 332 -7.92 13.75 -14.59
CA LEU A 332 -7.17 14.92 -15.05
C LEU A 332 -5.72 14.93 -14.53
N LEU A 333 -5.51 14.65 -13.24
CA LEU A 333 -4.17 14.62 -12.67
C LEU A 333 -3.33 13.49 -13.25
N GLU A 334 -3.93 12.31 -13.45
CA GLU A 334 -3.30 11.20 -14.14
C GLU A 334 -2.93 11.57 -15.58
N ALA A 335 -3.85 12.17 -16.35
CA ALA A 335 -3.56 12.58 -17.72
C ALA A 335 -2.42 13.62 -17.79
N ILE A 336 -2.37 14.56 -16.84
CA ILE A 336 -1.27 15.54 -16.70
C ILE A 336 0.07 14.84 -16.49
N TYR A 337 0.10 13.79 -15.66
CA TYR A 337 1.31 13.04 -15.36
C TYR A 337 1.71 12.05 -16.46
N GLU A 338 0.75 11.43 -17.15
CA GLU A 338 0.99 10.33 -18.08
C GLU A 338 1.11 10.76 -19.54
N SER A 339 0.36 11.77 -19.98
CA SER A 339 0.35 12.21 -21.39
C SER A 339 1.70 12.72 -21.90
N PRO A 340 2.51 13.49 -21.14
CA PRO A 340 3.83 13.96 -21.58
C PRO A 340 4.74 12.84 -22.08
N TYR A 341 4.74 11.68 -21.40
CA TYR A 341 5.48 10.50 -21.83
C TYR A 341 5.08 10.06 -23.23
N TYR A 342 3.77 9.98 -23.53
CA TYR A 342 3.29 9.54 -24.83
C TYR A 342 3.56 10.56 -25.94
N TRP A 343 3.49 11.87 -25.64
CA TRP A 343 3.86 12.91 -26.61
C TRP A 343 5.30 12.76 -27.05
N MET A 344 6.23 12.65 -26.10
CA MET A 344 7.66 12.45 -26.36
C MET A 344 7.95 11.10 -27.02
N LEU A 345 7.23 10.04 -26.64
CA LEU A 345 7.42 8.71 -27.22
C LEU A 345 7.15 8.67 -28.73
N THR A 346 6.25 9.54 -29.22
CA THR A 346 5.95 9.65 -30.66
C THR A 346 7.04 10.40 -31.45
N ASP A 347 7.86 11.21 -30.78
CA ASP A 347 9.03 11.83 -31.40
C ASP A 347 10.18 10.83 -31.52
N LYS A 348 10.35 10.31 -32.73
CA LYS A 348 11.41 9.34 -33.06
C LYS A 348 12.83 9.85 -32.77
N LYS A 349 13.06 11.16 -32.77
CA LYS A 349 14.39 11.74 -32.48
C LYS A 349 14.66 11.85 -30.98
N TYR A 350 13.61 11.94 -30.17
CA TYR A 350 13.73 12.16 -28.73
C TYR A 350 13.48 10.91 -27.89
N LYS A 351 12.82 9.89 -28.44
CA LYS A 351 12.47 8.63 -27.74
C LYS A 351 13.62 7.98 -26.96
N ASP A 352 14.84 7.98 -27.51
CA ASP A 352 15.99 7.37 -26.84
C ASP A 352 16.47 8.23 -25.65
N SER A 353 16.44 9.56 -25.78
CA SER A 353 16.69 10.50 -24.68
C SER A 353 15.64 10.36 -23.58
N LEU A 354 14.36 10.23 -23.94
CA LEU A 354 13.28 9.96 -23.00
C LEU A 354 13.54 8.66 -22.22
N ALA A 355 13.95 7.58 -22.89
CA ALA A 355 14.23 6.31 -22.22
C ALA A 355 15.39 6.43 -21.22
N LEU A 356 16.47 7.12 -21.59
CA LEU A 356 17.62 7.40 -20.72
C LEU A 356 17.21 8.25 -19.51
N ASN A 357 16.48 9.34 -19.75
CA ASN A 357 16.02 10.26 -18.72
C ASN A 357 15.14 9.57 -17.69
N ARG A 358 14.22 8.69 -18.13
CA ARG A 358 13.34 7.91 -17.25
C ARG A 358 14.11 6.96 -16.33
N GLY A 359 15.12 6.27 -16.84
CA GLY A 359 15.99 5.42 -16.03
C GLY A 359 16.69 6.22 -14.94
N LYS A 360 17.37 7.30 -15.35
CA LYS A 360 18.11 8.18 -14.44
C LYS A 360 17.22 8.79 -13.34
N VAL A 361 16.05 9.30 -13.71
CA VAL A 361 15.09 9.88 -12.76
C VAL A 361 14.58 8.83 -11.78
N GLY A 362 14.36 7.60 -12.24
CA GLY A 362 13.97 6.48 -11.39
C GLY A 362 14.97 6.24 -10.27
N GLU A 363 16.25 6.10 -10.62
CA GLU A 363 17.33 5.91 -9.66
C GLU A 363 17.41 7.07 -8.65
N GLU A 364 17.31 8.31 -9.13
CA GLU A 364 17.37 9.51 -8.28
C GLU A 364 16.21 9.60 -7.29
N ILE A 365 14.97 9.33 -7.73
CA ILE A 365 13.79 9.33 -6.85
C ILE A 365 13.92 8.24 -5.79
N THR A 366 14.31 7.02 -6.18
CA THR A 366 14.50 5.90 -5.27
C THR A 366 15.61 6.20 -4.25
N TYR A 367 16.72 6.77 -4.70
CA TYR A 367 17.80 7.23 -3.83
C TYR A 367 17.32 8.26 -2.81
N GLU A 368 16.61 9.32 -3.25
CA GLU A 368 16.09 10.37 -2.36
C GLU A 368 15.16 9.83 -1.28
N ILE A 369 14.32 8.84 -1.58
CA ILE A 369 13.43 8.22 -0.59
C ILE A 369 14.23 7.41 0.42
N LEU A 370 15.16 6.57 -0.05
CA LEU A 370 15.96 5.70 0.82
C LEU A 370 16.98 6.49 1.65
N GLU A 371 17.54 7.58 1.12
CA GLU A 371 18.43 8.49 1.85
C GLU A 371 17.73 9.09 3.07
N LYS A 372 16.45 9.46 2.96
CA LYS A 372 15.67 9.97 4.11
C LYS A 372 15.50 8.92 5.22
N ILE A 373 15.48 7.64 4.87
CA ILE A 373 15.27 6.53 5.81
C ILE A 373 16.59 6.06 6.41
N PHE A 374 17.60 5.81 5.58
CA PHE A 374 18.88 5.23 5.99
C PHE A 374 19.95 6.27 6.35
N GLY A 375 19.81 7.50 5.85
CA GLY A 375 20.80 8.56 5.95
C GLY A 375 21.86 8.49 4.85
N LYS A 376 22.37 9.66 4.46
CA LYS A 376 23.36 9.85 3.37
C LYS A 376 24.60 8.95 3.45
N ASP A 377 25.07 8.63 4.65
CA ASP A 377 26.31 7.87 4.85
C ASP A 377 26.11 6.35 4.64
N ARG A 378 24.87 5.92 4.43
CA ARG A 378 24.46 4.51 4.31
C ARG A 378 23.82 4.18 2.97
N VAL A 379 23.69 5.15 2.06
CA VAL A 379 23.00 4.98 0.77
C VAL A 379 23.91 5.43 -0.35
N PHE A 380 24.06 4.58 -1.35
CA PHE A 380 24.92 4.80 -2.50
C PHE A 380 24.10 4.56 -3.77
N LYS A 381 24.29 5.41 -4.78
CA LYS A 381 23.57 5.36 -6.06
C LYS A 381 24.51 4.92 -7.19
N SER A 382 23.97 4.19 -8.16
CA SER A 382 24.67 3.73 -9.37
C SER A 382 26.00 3.04 -9.03
N VAL A 383 25.94 2.05 -8.13
CA VAL A 383 27.08 1.35 -7.57
C VAL A 383 27.57 0.27 -8.53
N ARG A 384 28.84 0.34 -8.90
CA ARG A 384 29.49 -0.63 -9.77
C ARG A 384 30.20 -1.72 -8.98
N ILE A 385 30.07 -2.97 -9.42
CA ILE A 385 30.69 -4.13 -8.79
C ILE A 385 31.82 -4.67 -9.69
N GLU A 386 33.05 -4.70 -9.17
CA GLU A 386 34.21 -5.28 -9.85
C GLU A 386 34.83 -6.42 -9.04
N SER A 387 34.71 -7.67 -9.50
CA SER A 387 35.46 -8.82 -8.95
C SER A 387 36.84 -9.00 -9.59
N LYS A 388 37.05 -8.39 -10.76
CA LYS A 388 38.35 -8.35 -11.46
C LYS A 388 38.57 -6.93 -11.95
N LYS A 389 39.78 -6.42 -11.72
CA LYS A 389 40.15 -5.04 -12.08
C LYS A 389 39.81 -4.74 -13.55
N GLY A 390 38.96 -3.74 -13.77
CA GLY A 390 38.56 -3.29 -15.11
C GLY A 390 37.50 -4.16 -15.80
N TYR A 391 36.83 -5.05 -15.06
CA TYR A 391 35.67 -5.81 -15.52
C TYR A 391 34.49 -5.55 -14.59
N ASP A 392 33.45 -4.94 -15.13
CA ASP A 392 32.21 -4.67 -14.43
C ASP A 392 31.34 -5.93 -14.47
N ASP A 393 31.12 -6.58 -13.32
CA ASP A 393 30.28 -7.77 -13.24
C ASP A 393 28.81 -7.44 -13.43
N THR A 394 28.38 -6.36 -12.76
CA THR A 394 27.02 -5.81 -12.72
C THR A 394 27.05 -4.47 -11.97
N ASP A 395 25.91 -3.79 -11.96
CA ASP A 395 25.63 -2.56 -11.25
C ASP A 395 24.40 -2.70 -10.32
N ILE A 396 24.37 -1.86 -9.29
CA ILE A 396 23.25 -1.68 -8.37
C ILE A 396 22.78 -0.24 -8.47
N ASP A 397 21.51 -0.05 -8.82
CA ASP A 397 20.91 1.27 -8.95
C ASP A 397 20.93 2.06 -7.63
N VAL A 398 20.53 1.43 -6.52
CA VAL A 398 20.71 1.98 -5.17
C VAL A 398 21.11 0.88 -4.18
N LEU A 399 22.16 1.12 -3.40
CA LEU A 399 22.66 0.23 -2.35
C LEU A 399 22.49 0.90 -0.98
N CYS A 400 21.72 0.30 -0.09
CA CYS A 400 21.65 0.73 1.31
C CYS A 400 22.40 -0.27 2.20
N ILE A 401 23.08 0.24 3.23
CA ILE A 401 23.89 -0.58 4.15
C ILE A 401 23.47 -0.30 5.59
N LEU A 402 23.11 -1.36 6.33
CA LEU A 402 22.73 -1.28 7.73
C LEU A 402 23.41 -2.39 8.53
N GLY A 403 24.62 -2.08 9.00
CA GLY A 403 25.50 -3.07 9.58
C GLY A 403 25.87 -4.15 8.56
N SER A 404 25.70 -5.42 8.92
CA SER A 404 26.05 -6.59 8.10
C SER A 404 24.96 -6.94 7.07
N ILE A 405 23.93 -6.11 6.93
CA ILE A 405 22.86 -6.30 5.95
C ILE A 405 22.94 -5.22 4.88
N ALA A 406 22.93 -5.65 3.62
CA ALA A 406 22.76 -4.77 2.48
C ALA A 406 21.32 -4.88 1.92
N LEU A 407 20.79 -3.77 1.44
CA LEU A 407 19.59 -3.72 0.60
C LEU A 407 20.03 -3.35 -0.81
N CYS A 408 19.96 -4.31 -1.73
CA CYS A 408 20.26 -4.11 -3.14
C CYS A 408 18.96 -3.75 -3.88
N VAL A 409 18.92 -2.54 -4.43
CA VAL A 409 17.74 -2.01 -5.11
C VAL A 409 17.98 -1.95 -6.61
N GLN A 410 17.02 -2.46 -7.38
CA GLN A 410 17.02 -2.43 -8.83
C GLN A 410 15.74 -1.73 -9.31
N VAL A 411 15.89 -0.71 -10.14
CA VAL A 411 14.85 0.20 -10.59
C VAL A 411 14.51 -0.08 -12.06
N LYS A 412 13.23 -0.14 -12.39
CA LYS A 412 12.72 -0.27 -13.76
C LYS A 412 11.59 0.72 -14.01
N SER A 413 11.30 1.00 -15.28
CA SER A 413 10.24 1.92 -15.69
C SER A 413 9.30 1.30 -16.72
N LYS A 414 9.14 -0.03 -16.69
CA LYS A 414 8.30 -0.76 -17.65
C LYS A 414 6.83 -0.68 -17.22
N LYS A 415 5.97 -0.25 -18.14
CA LYS A 415 4.51 -0.22 -17.98
C LYS A 415 3.87 -1.49 -18.54
N LEU A 416 2.68 -1.82 -18.02
CA LEU A 416 1.75 -2.74 -18.68
C LEU A 416 1.30 -2.19 -20.04
N THR A 417 1.31 -3.03 -21.06
CA THR A 417 0.80 -2.71 -22.39
C THR A 417 -0.72 -2.85 -22.45
N GLN A 418 -1.32 -2.25 -23.49
CA GLN A 418 -2.76 -2.38 -23.76
C GLN A 418 -3.18 -3.85 -23.91
N LEU A 419 -2.39 -4.67 -24.61
CA LEU A 419 -2.66 -6.10 -24.80
C LEU A 419 -2.74 -6.85 -23.47
N SER A 420 -1.87 -6.55 -22.51
CA SER A 420 -1.95 -7.15 -21.16
C SER A 420 -3.23 -6.77 -20.43
N ARG A 421 -3.65 -5.49 -20.55
CA ARG A 421 -4.91 -5.00 -19.95
C ARG A 421 -6.16 -5.61 -20.61
N GLN A 422 -6.04 -6.09 -21.86
CA GLN A 422 -7.09 -6.81 -22.59
C GLN A 422 -7.14 -8.31 -22.27
N GLY A 423 -6.32 -8.81 -21.33
CA GLY A 423 -6.34 -10.21 -20.90
C GLY A 423 -5.30 -11.13 -21.56
N ASN A 424 -4.41 -10.59 -22.42
CA ASN A 424 -3.37 -11.40 -23.07
C ASN A 424 -2.28 -11.82 -22.07
N PHE A 425 -2.27 -13.10 -21.69
CA PHE A 425 -1.41 -13.57 -20.60
C PHE A 425 0.07 -13.65 -21.00
N GLU A 426 0.36 -14.03 -22.23
CA GLU A 426 1.73 -14.06 -22.76
C GLU A 426 2.37 -12.67 -22.79
N GLN A 427 1.61 -11.65 -23.18
CA GLN A 427 2.09 -10.28 -23.14
C GLN A 427 2.22 -9.76 -21.71
N LEU A 428 1.31 -10.12 -20.80
CA LEU A 428 1.43 -9.83 -19.37
C LEU A 428 2.73 -10.40 -18.79
N ARG A 429 3.06 -11.67 -19.08
CA ARG A 429 4.33 -12.29 -18.68
C ARG A 429 5.54 -11.53 -19.21
N LYS A 430 5.52 -11.09 -20.46
CA LYS A 430 6.61 -10.27 -21.05
C LYS A 430 6.75 -8.91 -20.37
N ASP A 431 5.63 -8.26 -20.06
CA ASP A 431 5.64 -6.96 -19.39
C ASP A 431 6.11 -7.09 -17.94
N PHE A 432 5.61 -8.08 -17.20
CA PHE A 432 6.09 -8.42 -15.85
C PHE A 432 7.58 -8.78 -15.85
N LYS A 433 8.04 -9.55 -16.84
CA LYS A 433 9.46 -9.89 -16.95
C LYS A 433 10.33 -8.63 -17.05
N GLY A 434 9.96 -7.69 -17.91
CA GLY A 434 10.71 -6.44 -18.10
C GLY A 434 10.57 -5.45 -16.93
N ALA A 435 9.50 -5.53 -16.15
CA ALA A 435 9.28 -4.67 -14.99
C ALA A 435 9.91 -5.22 -13.71
N VAL A 436 9.94 -6.55 -13.55
CA VAL A 436 10.27 -7.21 -12.27
C VAL A 436 11.32 -8.30 -12.43
N GLN A 437 11.06 -9.32 -13.25
CA GLN A 437 11.91 -10.52 -13.28
C GLN A 437 13.36 -10.22 -13.67
N ASP A 438 13.59 -9.35 -14.66
CA ASP A 438 14.94 -9.00 -15.10
C ASP A 438 15.70 -8.23 -14.02
N ALA A 439 15.02 -7.33 -13.29
CA ALA A 439 15.58 -6.61 -12.15
C ALA A 439 15.92 -7.56 -10.99
N TYR A 440 15.04 -8.51 -10.71
CA TYR A 440 15.27 -9.54 -9.70
C TYR A 440 16.48 -10.41 -10.05
N ASN A 441 16.59 -10.86 -11.30
CA ASN A 441 17.73 -11.64 -11.78
C ASN A 441 19.05 -10.86 -11.68
N GLN A 442 19.06 -9.58 -12.03
CA GLN A 442 20.21 -8.69 -11.85
C GLN A 442 20.57 -8.54 -10.36
N GLY A 443 19.56 -8.34 -9.49
CA GLY A 443 19.74 -8.28 -8.04
C GLY A 443 20.33 -9.56 -7.44
N LEU A 444 19.99 -10.74 -7.96
CA LEU A 444 20.60 -12.01 -7.54
C LEU A 444 22.11 -12.07 -7.85
N VAL A 445 22.54 -11.57 -9.02
CA VAL A 445 23.96 -11.47 -9.36
C VAL A 445 24.66 -10.52 -8.39
N CYS A 446 24.06 -9.36 -8.11
CA CYS A 446 24.60 -8.40 -7.14
C CYS A 446 24.77 -9.02 -5.75
N ARG A 447 23.74 -9.74 -5.27
CA ARG A 447 23.76 -10.46 -4.00
C ARG A 447 24.87 -11.49 -3.94
N GLU A 448 25.03 -12.31 -4.99
CA GLU A 448 26.10 -13.29 -5.06
C GLU A 448 27.48 -12.63 -4.92
N ARG A 449 27.74 -11.56 -5.70
CA ARG A 449 29.02 -10.84 -5.66
C ARG A 449 29.32 -10.18 -4.32
N ILE A 450 28.31 -9.62 -3.66
CA ILE A 450 28.46 -9.04 -2.31
C ILE A 450 28.85 -10.13 -1.30
N LEU A 451 28.14 -11.26 -1.31
CA LEU A 451 28.36 -12.34 -0.34
C LEU A 451 29.66 -13.13 -0.58
N GLU A 452 30.22 -13.09 -1.79
CA GLU A 452 31.54 -13.67 -2.08
C GLU A 452 32.69 -12.93 -1.38
N LYS A 453 32.48 -11.69 -0.92
CA LYS A 453 33.47 -10.83 -0.24
C LYS A 453 34.78 -10.62 -1.02
N LYS A 454 34.71 -10.71 -2.35
CA LYS A 454 35.84 -10.53 -3.27
C LYS A 454 35.70 -9.32 -4.17
N ALA A 455 34.48 -8.82 -4.34
CA ALA A 455 34.20 -7.68 -5.19
C ALA A 455 34.59 -6.36 -4.50
N THR A 456 35.00 -5.39 -5.32
CA THR A 456 35.16 -4.00 -4.91
C THR A 456 34.00 -3.19 -5.46
N PHE A 457 33.52 -2.22 -4.67
CA PHE A 457 32.36 -1.40 -4.99
C PHE A 457 32.81 0.03 -5.27
N TYR A 458 32.23 0.66 -6.30
CA TYR A 458 32.51 2.04 -6.66
C TYR A 458 31.21 2.83 -6.81
N ASN A 459 31.20 4.09 -6.35
CA ASN A 459 30.06 4.99 -6.54
C ASN A 459 30.05 5.61 -7.97
N GLU A 460 29.03 6.41 -8.27
CA GLU A 460 28.88 7.14 -9.54
C GLU A 460 30.10 8.03 -9.89
N GLN A 461 30.88 8.45 -8.89
CA GLN A 461 32.11 9.25 -9.05
C GLN A 461 33.38 8.40 -9.23
N ASN A 462 33.26 7.07 -9.34
CA ASN A 462 34.37 6.09 -9.34
C ASN A 462 35.21 6.08 -8.05
N GLU A 463 34.65 6.53 -6.93
CA GLU A 463 35.28 6.42 -5.62
C GLU A 463 34.93 5.07 -5.00
N LYS A 464 35.92 4.43 -4.38
CA LYS A 464 35.72 3.14 -3.72
C LYS A 464 34.80 3.31 -2.51
N ILE A 465 33.78 2.45 -2.40
CA ILE A 465 32.92 2.36 -1.22
C ILE A 465 33.56 1.38 -0.23
N ASP A 466 33.99 1.91 0.92
CA ASP A 466 34.52 1.10 2.00
C ASP A 466 33.40 0.65 2.95
N LEU A 467 33.24 -0.67 3.06
CA LEU A 467 32.27 -1.28 3.96
C LEU A 467 32.82 -1.30 5.39
N LEU A 468 32.01 -0.84 6.36
CA LEU A 468 32.41 -0.81 7.78
C LEU A 468 32.51 -2.20 8.40
N GLU A 469 31.66 -3.12 7.96
CA GLU A 469 31.71 -4.53 8.32
C GLU A 469 31.40 -5.41 7.10
N ASP A 470 31.79 -6.67 7.19
CA ASP A 470 31.44 -7.66 6.17
C ASP A 470 29.93 -7.83 6.08
N ILE A 471 29.40 -7.80 4.85
CA ILE A 471 28.00 -8.11 4.60
C ILE A 471 27.78 -9.62 4.71
N GLU A 472 26.75 -9.99 5.45
CA GLU A 472 26.36 -11.38 5.72
C GLU A 472 25.03 -11.75 5.08
N ASP A 473 24.17 -10.76 4.84
CA ASP A 473 22.94 -10.97 4.09
C ASP A 473 22.62 -9.78 3.19
N VAL A 474 21.91 -10.06 2.09
CA VAL A 474 21.51 -9.08 1.10
C VAL A 474 20.03 -9.28 0.78
N TYR A 475 19.23 -8.28 1.10
CA TYR A 475 17.83 -8.21 0.68
C TYR A 475 17.72 -7.56 -0.68
N LEU A 476 16.75 -8.03 -1.47
CA LEU A 476 16.50 -7.54 -2.82
C LEU A 476 15.24 -6.71 -2.82
N LEU A 477 15.33 -5.50 -3.35
CA LEU A 477 14.20 -4.61 -3.59
C LEU A 477 14.12 -4.29 -5.08
N VAL A 478 12.98 -4.58 -5.69
CA VAL A 478 12.69 -4.18 -7.06
C VAL A 478 11.70 -3.02 -7.02
N VAL A 479 12.06 -1.90 -7.64
CA VAL A 479 11.22 -0.70 -7.70
C VAL A 479 10.81 -0.42 -9.13
N THR A 480 9.52 -0.24 -9.37
CA THR A 480 9.02 0.34 -10.64
C THR A 480 8.66 1.82 -10.47
N THR A 481 9.13 2.67 -11.38
CA THR A 481 8.84 4.12 -11.37
C THR A 481 7.45 4.46 -11.90
N GLU A 482 6.77 3.49 -12.50
CA GLU A 482 5.46 3.67 -13.10
C GLU A 482 4.39 3.06 -12.20
N ASN A 483 3.21 3.65 -12.20
CA ASN A 483 2.05 3.01 -11.62
C ASN A 483 1.79 1.68 -12.35
N TYR A 484 1.92 0.58 -11.62
CA TYR A 484 1.81 -0.77 -12.15
C TYR A 484 0.68 -1.49 -11.40
N PRO A 485 -0.53 -1.57 -11.99
CA PRO A 485 -1.69 -2.18 -11.33
C PRO A 485 -1.39 -3.59 -10.83
N THR A 486 -1.89 -3.90 -9.63
CA THR A 486 -1.83 -5.24 -9.02
C THR A 486 -0.42 -5.84 -8.92
N LEU A 487 0.60 -4.99 -8.74
CA LEU A 487 2.00 -5.42 -8.71
C LEU A 487 2.29 -6.48 -7.64
N ALA A 488 1.69 -6.37 -6.45
CA ALA A 488 1.85 -7.37 -5.38
C ALA A 488 1.23 -8.72 -5.78
N HIS A 489 0.02 -8.72 -6.33
CA HIS A 489 -0.65 -9.91 -6.86
C HIS A 489 0.13 -10.55 -8.03
N GLN A 490 0.60 -9.75 -8.98
CA GLN A 490 1.42 -10.23 -10.10
C GLN A 490 2.76 -10.79 -9.63
N SER A 491 3.42 -10.15 -8.66
CA SER A 491 4.67 -10.66 -8.08
C SER A 491 4.47 -11.96 -7.33
N PHE A 492 3.35 -12.11 -6.62
CA PHE A 492 2.99 -13.36 -5.95
C PHE A 492 2.76 -14.51 -6.94
N THR A 493 2.19 -14.20 -8.11
CA THR A 493 1.73 -15.19 -9.10
C THR A 493 2.80 -15.55 -10.14
N LEU A 494 3.55 -14.57 -10.65
CA LEU A 494 4.39 -14.68 -11.86
C LEU A 494 5.89 -14.70 -11.59
N LEU A 495 6.34 -14.38 -10.36
CA LEU A 495 7.76 -14.36 -10.06
C LEU A 495 8.34 -15.78 -10.15
N ASP A 496 9.25 -15.98 -11.10
CA ASP A 496 10.00 -17.22 -11.23
C ASP A 496 11.25 -17.18 -10.34
N LYS A 497 11.36 -18.16 -9.46
CA LYS A 497 12.40 -18.21 -8.43
C LYS A 497 12.90 -19.65 -8.24
N LYS A 498 14.23 -19.81 -8.25
CA LYS A 498 14.88 -21.06 -7.81
C LYS A 498 14.70 -21.28 -6.32
N GLU A 499 14.58 -22.54 -5.88
CA GLU A 499 14.30 -22.91 -4.48
C GLU A 499 15.17 -22.18 -3.45
N ASN A 500 16.49 -22.13 -3.66
CA ASN A 500 17.45 -21.54 -2.71
C ASN A 500 17.63 -20.01 -2.82
N ASN A 501 16.99 -19.36 -3.79
CA ASN A 501 17.09 -17.91 -3.92
C ASN A 501 16.11 -17.21 -2.97
N PRO A 502 16.43 -16.02 -2.43
CA PRO A 502 15.50 -15.25 -1.61
C PRO A 502 14.40 -14.62 -2.49
N PHE A 503 13.24 -14.35 -1.91
CA PHE A 503 12.26 -13.47 -2.56
C PHE A 503 12.75 -12.01 -2.55
N PRO A 504 12.40 -11.20 -3.56
CA PRO A 504 12.50 -9.75 -3.48
C PRO A 504 11.25 -9.16 -2.80
N LEU A 505 11.38 -7.96 -2.25
CA LEU A 505 10.24 -7.05 -2.12
C LEU A 505 10.07 -6.31 -3.46
N VAL A 506 8.86 -6.26 -4.00
CA VAL A 506 8.56 -5.62 -5.29
C VAL A 506 7.52 -4.53 -5.06
N VAL A 507 7.85 -3.28 -5.39
CA VAL A 507 7.02 -2.11 -5.07
C VAL A 507 7.08 -1.06 -6.19
N THR A 508 6.08 -0.18 -6.25
CA THR A 508 6.18 1.06 -7.02
C THR A 508 6.94 2.12 -6.23
N ILE A 509 7.34 3.22 -6.88
CA ILE A 509 7.88 4.39 -6.17
C ILE A 509 6.87 5.01 -5.18
N PHE A 510 5.56 4.86 -5.45
CA PHE A 510 4.49 5.39 -4.61
C PHE A 510 4.31 4.55 -3.36
N ASP A 511 4.36 3.22 -3.50
CA ASP A 511 4.43 2.29 -2.38
C ASP A 511 5.68 2.55 -1.53
N LEU A 512 6.84 2.78 -2.16
CA LEU A 512 8.10 3.04 -1.45
C LEU A 512 8.03 4.34 -0.62
N GLU A 513 7.44 5.41 -1.16
CA GLU A 513 7.19 6.64 -0.41
C GLU A 513 6.28 6.37 0.80
N LEU A 514 5.19 5.63 0.60
CA LEU A 514 4.22 5.32 1.65
C LEU A 514 4.85 4.47 2.76
N ILE A 515 5.62 3.44 2.40
CA ILE A 515 6.38 2.62 3.34
C ILE A 515 7.38 3.50 4.10
N GLY A 516 8.13 4.36 3.39
CA GLY A 516 9.09 5.28 3.98
C GLY A 516 8.47 6.30 4.94
N HIS A 517 7.24 6.75 4.67
CA HIS A 517 6.49 7.64 5.56
C HIS A 517 6.14 6.97 6.89
N TYR A 518 5.74 5.70 6.88
CA TYR A 518 5.35 5.01 8.12
C TYR A 518 6.52 4.34 8.85
N LEU A 519 7.58 3.99 8.13
CA LEU A 519 8.77 3.28 8.61
C LEU A 519 10.03 4.13 8.36
N GLU A 520 10.06 5.32 8.96
CA GLU A 520 11.11 6.33 8.76
C GLU A 520 12.50 5.90 9.30
N LYS A 521 12.55 4.90 10.18
CA LYS A 521 13.81 4.39 10.75
C LYS A 521 14.34 3.22 9.92
N PRO A 522 15.66 3.12 9.71
CA PRO A 522 16.24 2.09 8.84
C PRO A 522 15.99 0.67 9.37
N TYR A 523 16.01 0.47 10.69
CA TYR A 523 15.72 -0.83 11.29
C TYR A 523 14.25 -1.23 11.12
N ASP A 524 13.30 -0.30 11.26
CA ASP A 524 11.88 -0.58 11.06
C ASP A 524 11.58 -0.92 9.60
N PHE A 525 12.15 -0.15 8.67
CA PHE A 525 12.02 -0.39 7.22
C PHE A 525 12.60 -1.75 6.84
N LEU A 526 13.85 -2.03 7.24
CA LEU A 526 14.52 -3.27 6.86
C LEU A 526 13.89 -4.49 7.53
N TYR A 527 13.33 -4.34 8.75
CA TYR A 527 12.54 -5.36 9.41
C TYR A 527 11.22 -5.66 8.68
N TYR A 528 10.58 -4.65 8.08
CA TYR A 528 9.43 -4.84 7.20
C TYR A 528 9.83 -5.62 5.94
N VAL A 529 10.92 -5.24 5.28
CA VAL A 529 11.47 -5.94 4.12
C VAL A 529 11.71 -7.43 4.45
N ARG A 530 12.37 -7.73 5.57
CA ARG A 530 12.61 -9.11 6.02
C ARG A 530 11.31 -9.92 6.14
N GLN A 531 10.31 -9.40 6.87
CA GLN A 531 9.02 -10.09 7.01
C GLN A 531 8.31 -10.29 5.66
N ARG A 532 8.34 -9.28 4.79
CA ARG A 532 7.66 -9.37 3.49
C ARG A 532 8.26 -10.46 2.62
N ILE A 533 9.59 -10.54 2.58
CA ILE A 533 10.34 -11.57 1.85
C ILE A 533 10.05 -12.96 2.43
N ASP A 534 10.07 -13.10 3.76
CA ASP A 534 9.85 -14.39 4.43
C ASP A 534 8.42 -14.93 4.28
N LEU A 535 7.45 -14.06 4.07
CA LEU A 535 6.02 -14.40 4.02
C LEU A 535 5.44 -14.45 2.60
N MET A 536 6.25 -14.16 1.58
CA MET A 536 5.82 -14.10 0.17
C MET A 536 5.20 -15.43 -0.33
N GLU A 537 5.53 -16.56 0.27
CA GLU A 537 4.91 -17.86 -0.06
C GLU A 537 3.56 -18.08 0.61
N SER A 538 3.40 -17.61 1.85
CA SER A 538 2.25 -17.95 2.71
C SER A 538 1.24 -16.82 2.87
N SER A 539 1.52 -15.63 2.34
CA SER A 539 0.68 -14.45 2.51
C SER A 539 0.42 -13.74 1.19
N TYR A 540 -0.81 -13.26 1.04
CA TYR A 540 -1.29 -12.65 -0.18
C TYR A 540 -2.11 -11.40 0.10
N ALA A 541 -1.89 -10.39 -0.73
CA ALA A 541 -2.72 -9.22 -0.84
C ALA A 541 -2.65 -8.68 -2.28
N GLU A 542 -3.67 -7.94 -2.70
CA GLU A 542 -3.74 -7.33 -4.03
C GLU A 542 -2.73 -6.17 -4.19
N GLU A 543 -2.52 -5.40 -3.12
CA GLU A 543 -1.68 -4.19 -3.09
C GLU A 543 -0.74 -4.20 -1.88
N GLU A 544 0.44 -3.57 -2.02
CA GLU A 544 1.43 -3.51 -0.94
C GLU A 544 0.93 -2.68 0.26
N MET A 545 0.07 -1.69 0.00
CA MET A 545 -0.60 -0.91 1.05
C MET A 545 -1.36 -1.80 2.05
N HIS A 546 -1.95 -2.91 1.60
CA HIS A 546 -2.66 -3.85 2.50
C HIS A 546 -1.69 -4.54 3.47
N PHE A 547 -0.53 -4.98 2.97
CA PHE A 547 0.54 -5.55 3.79
C PHE A 547 1.07 -4.54 4.81
N LEU A 548 1.28 -3.29 4.38
CA LEU A 548 1.75 -2.21 5.25
C LEU A 548 0.73 -1.91 6.35
N GLY A 549 -0.55 -1.75 6.01
CA GLY A 549 -1.61 -1.50 6.98
C GLY A 549 -1.72 -2.62 8.01
N TYR A 550 -1.64 -3.88 7.56
CA TYR A 550 -1.60 -5.04 8.45
C TYR A 550 -0.36 -5.03 9.35
N HIS A 551 0.82 -4.74 8.79
CA HIS A 551 2.06 -4.66 9.55
C HIS A 551 2.00 -3.59 10.66
N LEU A 552 1.43 -2.43 10.38
CA LEU A 552 1.35 -1.32 11.34
C LEU A 552 0.48 -1.64 12.55
N ILE A 553 -0.55 -2.47 12.37
CA ILE A 553 -1.48 -2.84 13.45
C ILE A 553 -1.07 -4.14 14.15
N ASN A 554 -0.64 -5.14 13.40
CA ASN A 554 -0.46 -6.51 13.90
C ASN A 554 0.99 -7.03 13.81
N LYS A 555 1.86 -6.36 13.03
CA LYS A 555 3.09 -6.94 12.46
C LYS A 555 2.79 -8.19 11.60
N LEU A 556 3.71 -8.57 10.73
CA LEU A 556 3.50 -9.67 9.79
C LEU A 556 4.09 -10.96 10.37
N TRP A 557 3.27 -11.99 10.55
CA TRP A 557 3.70 -13.25 11.17
C TRP A 557 3.28 -14.46 10.37
N LYS A 558 4.15 -15.48 10.35
CA LYS A 558 3.78 -16.80 9.86
C LYS A 558 2.96 -17.51 10.94
N ASN A 559 1.72 -17.86 10.63
CA ASN A 559 0.96 -18.76 11.48
C ASN A 559 1.19 -20.21 11.01
N PRO A 560 1.84 -21.07 11.81
CA PRO A 560 2.12 -22.45 11.41
C PRO A 560 0.86 -23.31 11.28
N GLU A 561 -0.28 -22.87 11.81
CA GLU A 561 -1.57 -23.57 11.68
C GLU A 561 -2.23 -23.35 10.32
N TYR A 562 -1.85 -22.29 9.60
CA TYR A 562 -2.43 -21.93 8.32
C TYR A 562 -1.39 -22.08 7.21
N GLY A 563 -1.74 -22.81 6.16
CA GLY A 563 -0.89 -22.90 4.96
C GLY A 563 -0.84 -21.59 4.16
N TYR A 564 -1.86 -20.75 4.30
CA TYR A 564 -2.03 -19.52 3.54
C TYR A 564 -2.86 -18.47 4.29
N VAL A 565 -2.53 -17.20 4.11
CA VAL A 565 -3.23 -16.05 4.70
C VAL A 565 -3.52 -15.01 3.62
N MET A 566 -4.78 -14.60 3.50
CA MET A 566 -5.20 -13.49 2.65
C MET A 566 -5.39 -12.23 3.51
N ILE A 567 -4.72 -11.14 3.15
CA ILE A 567 -4.87 -9.82 3.76
C ILE A 567 -5.81 -9.01 2.87
N THR A 568 -6.91 -8.56 3.46
CA THR A 568 -7.99 -7.84 2.78
C THR A 568 -7.69 -6.35 2.63
N SER A 569 -8.41 -5.69 1.73
CA SER A 569 -8.29 -4.25 1.46
C SER A 569 -8.63 -3.36 2.66
N GLU A 570 -9.40 -3.86 3.63
CA GLU A 570 -9.74 -3.15 4.88
C GLU A 570 -8.51 -2.57 5.60
N TYR A 571 -7.36 -3.26 5.52
CA TYR A 571 -6.12 -2.75 6.11
C TYR A 571 -5.52 -1.57 5.33
N GLY A 572 -5.72 -1.52 4.01
CA GLY A 572 -5.38 -0.37 3.17
C GLY A 572 -6.26 0.83 3.48
N GLN A 573 -7.56 0.63 3.72
CA GLN A 573 -8.48 1.72 4.05
C GLN A 573 -8.11 2.44 5.36
N LEU A 574 -7.45 1.74 6.29
CA LEU A 574 -6.89 2.36 7.49
C LEU A 574 -5.77 3.36 7.15
N ILE A 575 -4.98 3.08 6.11
CA ILE A 575 -3.98 4.00 5.57
C ILE A 575 -4.66 5.15 4.86
N ASP A 576 -5.63 4.90 3.98
CA ASP A 576 -6.34 5.97 3.27
C ASP A 576 -6.93 7.01 4.22
N ARG A 577 -7.59 6.55 5.29
CA ARG A 577 -8.21 7.40 6.31
C ARG A 577 -7.20 8.19 7.16
N ASN A 578 -5.91 7.84 7.12
CA ASN A 578 -4.85 8.50 7.85
C ASN A 578 -3.95 9.37 6.94
N TYR A 579 -3.41 8.76 5.88
CA TYR A 579 -2.42 9.38 4.98
C TYR A 579 -3.02 10.44 4.07
N TYR A 580 -4.18 10.17 3.46
CA TYR A 580 -4.79 11.10 2.51
C TYR A 580 -5.17 12.43 3.17
N PRO A 581 -5.92 12.46 4.30
CA PRO A 581 -6.19 13.69 5.03
C PRO A 581 -4.93 14.43 5.48
N PHE A 582 -3.92 13.69 5.98
CA PHE A 582 -2.64 14.27 6.40
C PHE A 582 -1.96 15.03 5.25
N LYS A 583 -1.88 14.43 4.07
CA LYS A 583 -1.24 15.02 2.88
C LYS A 583 -1.95 16.28 2.38
N ILE A 584 -3.28 16.34 2.48
CA ILE A 584 -4.05 17.53 2.07
C ILE A 584 -4.23 18.57 3.18
N GLY A 585 -3.65 18.36 4.36
CA GLY A 585 -3.75 19.27 5.51
C GLY A 585 -5.12 19.27 6.20
N LEU A 586 -5.89 18.18 6.07
CA LEU A 586 -7.17 17.99 6.76
C LEU A 586 -6.95 17.30 8.10
N GLU A 587 -7.40 17.92 9.19
CA GLU A 587 -7.39 17.29 10.51
C GLU A 587 -8.50 16.24 10.63
N THR A 588 -8.15 15.03 11.06
CA THR A 588 -9.09 13.96 11.42
C THR A 588 -8.98 13.57 12.88
N SER A 589 -10.08 13.03 13.42
CA SER A 589 -10.19 12.65 14.82
C SER A 589 -9.24 11.48 15.14
N ALA A 590 -8.50 11.62 16.24
CA ALA A 590 -7.67 10.53 16.73
C ALA A 590 -8.51 9.32 17.19
N LYS A 591 -9.78 9.50 17.60
CA LYS A 591 -10.56 8.45 18.28
C LYS A 591 -10.76 7.18 17.43
N SER A 592 -11.00 7.34 16.14
CA SER A 592 -11.17 6.24 15.17
C SER A 592 -9.87 5.88 14.44
N ASP A 593 -8.75 6.53 14.75
CA ASP A 593 -7.49 6.36 14.00
C ASP A 593 -6.65 5.22 14.55
N LYS A 594 -6.90 4.02 14.04
CA LYS A 594 -6.13 2.83 14.42
C LYS A 594 -4.65 2.95 14.06
N ILE A 595 -4.28 3.67 13.00
CA ILE A 595 -2.87 3.83 12.59
C ILE A 595 -2.17 4.88 13.44
N ARG A 596 -2.81 6.01 13.72
CA ARG A 596 -2.28 7.02 14.65
C ARG A 596 -2.21 6.48 16.08
N ASN A 597 -3.20 5.69 16.50
CA ASN A 597 -3.22 5.02 17.79
C ASN A 597 -2.57 3.63 17.76
N ARG A 598 -1.77 3.33 16.74
CA ARG A 598 -1.07 2.04 16.67
C ARG A 598 -0.25 1.84 17.93
N TRP A 599 -0.11 0.59 18.34
CA TRP A 599 0.70 0.30 19.50
C TRP A 599 2.16 0.67 19.21
N LYS A 600 2.66 1.68 19.93
CA LYS A 600 4.08 2.00 20.07
C LYS A 600 4.43 1.98 21.55
N ASN A 601 5.64 1.53 21.84
CA ASN A 601 6.16 1.50 23.19
C ASN A 601 7.40 2.37 23.25
N ASP A 602 7.25 3.59 23.78
CA ASP A 602 8.32 4.59 23.83
C ASP A 602 9.57 4.07 24.58
N ASP A 603 9.37 3.29 25.63
CA ASP A 603 10.47 2.69 26.39
C ASP A 603 11.23 1.65 25.57
N PHE A 604 10.52 0.88 24.75
CA PHE A 604 11.13 -0.10 23.85
C PHE A 604 11.87 0.60 22.69
N ASP A 605 11.31 1.68 22.16
CA ASP A 605 11.99 2.51 21.16
C ASP A 605 13.27 3.14 21.72
N ILE A 606 13.25 3.59 22.98
CA ILE A 606 14.45 4.06 23.69
C ILE A 606 15.47 2.93 23.82
N LEU A 607 15.06 1.73 24.22
CA LEU A 607 15.94 0.56 24.31
C LEU A 607 16.61 0.27 22.97
N CYS A 608 15.86 0.20 21.87
CA CYS A 608 16.41 0.00 20.53
C CYS A 608 17.40 1.10 20.17
N ARG A 609 17.04 2.38 20.38
CA ARG A 609 17.94 3.51 20.09
C ARG A 609 19.24 3.44 20.88
N GLU A 610 19.21 3.05 22.14
CA GLU A 610 20.44 2.89 22.93
C GLU A 610 21.31 1.75 22.41
N ILE A 611 20.71 0.64 21.96
CA ILE A 611 21.43 -0.47 21.32
C ILE A 611 22.09 0.01 20.01
N GLU A 612 21.38 0.79 19.19
CA GLU A 612 21.93 1.38 17.96
C GLU A 612 23.17 2.23 18.23
N LEU A 613 23.16 3.01 19.32
CA LEU A 613 24.26 3.90 19.71
C LEU A 613 25.50 3.16 20.24
N LEU A 614 25.41 1.87 20.58
CA LEU A 614 26.58 1.07 20.98
C LEU A 614 27.51 0.80 19.80
N ASN A 615 27.00 0.84 18.57
CA ASN A 615 27.75 0.63 17.34
C ASN A 615 28.62 -0.65 17.36
N THR A 616 28.08 -1.73 17.93
CA THR A 616 28.73 -3.04 17.97
C THR A 616 28.32 -3.90 16.77
N PRO A 617 29.15 -4.85 16.33
CA PRO A 617 28.74 -5.82 15.32
C PRO A 617 27.42 -6.51 15.71
N LYS A 618 26.62 -6.92 14.72
CA LYS A 618 25.34 -7.64 14.91
C LYS A 618 24.21 -6.83 15.57
N THR A 619 24.33 -5.52 15.61
CA THR A 619 23.28 -4.63 16.13
C THR A 619 21.95 -4.85 15.40
N THR A 620 21.98 -5.01 14.07
CA THR A 620 20.80 -5.27 13.25
C THR A 620 20.10 -6.57 13.64
N ASP A 621 20.85 -7.67 13.80
CA ASP A 621 20.33 -8.97 14.25
C ASP A 621 19.64 -8.87 15.61
N VAL A 622 20.28 -8.18 16.56
CA VAL A 622 19.73 -7.99 17.91
C VAL A 622 18.40 -7.25 17.85
N ILE A 623 18.33 -6.14 17.11
CA ILE A 623 17.11 -5.34 16.99
C ILE A 623 16.01 -6.15 16.30
N PHE A 624 16.33 -6.91 15.26
CA PHE A 624 15.35 -7.76 14.57
C PHE A 624 14.76 -8.82 15.50
N HIS A 625 15.59 -9.49 16.31
CA HIS A 625 15.08 -10.44 17.30
C HIS A 625 14.22 -9.77 18.40
N LEU A 626 14.51 -8.52 18.76
CA LEU A 626 13.66 -7.77 19.69
C LEU A 626 12.33 -7.39 19.04
N LEU A 627 12.33 -7.05 17.75
CA LEU A 627 11.13 -6.75 16.97
C LEU A 627 10.28 -8.01 16.71
N ASP A 628 10.90 -9.20 16.70
CA ASP A 628 10.24 -10.52 16.64
C ASP A 628 9.43 -10.85 17.91
N LEU A 629 9.52 -10.05 18.96
CA LEU A 629 8.77 -10.26 20.19
C LEU A 629 7.35 -9.70 20.10
N SER A 630 6.40 -10.40 20.71
CA SER A 630 5.03 -9.90 20.87
C SER A 630 5.01 -8.55 21.60
N GLN A 631 3.94 -7.78 21.41
CA GLN A 631 3.75 -6.51 22.12
C GLN A 631 3.91 -6.66 23.65
N GLU A 632 3.22 -7.65 24.24
CA GLU A 632 3.29 -7.94 25.68
C GLU A 632 4.74 -8.30 26.10
N SER A 633 5.47 -9.01 25.25
CA SER A 633 6.86 -9.40 25.50
C SER A 633 7.79 -8.18 25.56
N ARG A 634 7.61 -7.22 24.64
CA ARG A 634 8.39 -5.97 24.59
C ARG A 634 8.15 -5.10 25.82
N GLU A 635 6.88 -4.93 26.21
CA GLU A 635 6.49 -4.22 27.46
C GLU A 635 7.10 -4.87 28.71
N ASN A 636 7.04 -6.20 28.78
CA ASN A 636 7.61 -6.93 29.90
C ASN A 636 9.13 -6.74 29.98
N ILE A 637 9.85 -6.79 28.86
CA ILE A 637 11.31 -6.62 28.86
C ILE A 637 11.71 -5.27 29.45
N VAL A 638 11.17 -4.17 28.93
CA VAL A 638 11.54 -2.82 29.40
C VAL A 638 11.17 -2.60 30.86
N THR A 639 10.04 -3.16 31.30
CA THR A 639 9.61 -3.13 32.70
C THR A 639 10.62 -3.85 33.60
N HIS A 640 11.09 -5.04 33.22
CA HIS A 640 12.05 -5.80 34.01
C HIS A 640 13.43 -5.16 34.03
N ILE A 641 13.87 -4.54 32.93
CA ILE A 641 15.10 -3.73 32.86
C ILE A 641 15.03 -2.59 33.89
N LYS A 642 13.96 -1.79 33.86
CA LYS A 642 13.75 -0.67 34.79
C LYS A 642 13.70 -1.12 36.25
N LEU A 643 13.01 -2.21 36.54
CA LEU A 643 12.93 -2.79 37.89
C LEU A 643 14.29 -3.26 38.39
N ALA A 644 15.08 -3.93 37.54
CA ALA A 644 16.41 -4.39 37.89
C ALA A 644 17.34 -3.19 38.19
N LYS A 645 17.36 -2.16 37.35
CA LYS A 645 18.14 -0.93 37.61
C LYS A 645 17.72 -0.26 38.91
N SER A 646 16.42 -0.08 39.13
CA SER A 646 15.91 0.56 40.35
C SER A 646 16.33 -0.19 41.62
N LYS A 647 16.35 -1.52 41.58
CA LYS A 647 16.83 -2.33 42.72
C LYS A 647 18.33 -2.14 42.95
N THR A 648 19.15 -2.23 41.90
CA THR A 648 20.60 -2.02 41.97
C THR A 648 20.94 -0.66 42.56
N SER A 649 20.25 0.41 42.14
CA SER A 649 20.49 1.76 42.65
C SER A 649 20.06 1.93 44.12
N LYS A 650 19.12 1.11 44.62
CA LYS A 650 18.62 1.18 46.01
C LYS A 650 19.46 0.36 46.98
N ASP A 651 19.85 -0.85 46.62
CA ASP A 651 20.51 -1.79 47.53
C ASP A 651 22.01 -1.99 47.26
N TYR A 652 22.54 -1.38 46.19
CA TYR A 652 23.95 -1.47 45.77
C TYR A 652 24.41 -2.92 45.48
N LYS A 653 23.47 -3.82 45.16
CA LYS A 653 23.73 -5.21 44.76
C LYS A 653 23.44 -5.40 43.27
N GLN A 654 24.10 -6.38 42.66
CA GLN A 654 23.83 -6.73 41.27
C GLN A 654 22.45 -7.39 41.15
N HIS A 655 21.68 -7.04 40.12
CA HIS A 655 20.41 -7.69 39.80
C HIS A 655 20.44 -8.16 38.36
N ASN A 656 19.98 -9.39 38.12
CA ASN A 656 19.91 -9.94 36.78
C ASN A 656 18.60 -10.71 36.58
N PHE A 657 18.24 -10.88 35.32
CA PHE A 657 17.19 -11.81 34.93
C PHE A 657 17.55 -12.43 33.58
N SER A 658 16.88 -13.52 33.24
CA SER A 658 17.01 -14.11 31.91
C SER A 658 15.64 -14.53 31.40
N ILE A 659 15.47 -14.41 30.09
CA ILE A 659 14.24 -14.67 29.36
C ILE A 659 14.54 -15.66 28.24
N VAL A 660 13.56 -16.51 27.95
CA VAL A 660 13.60 -17.42 26.81
C VAL A 660 12.28 -17.33 26.05
N SER A 661 12.35 -17.26 24.73
CA SER A 661 11.20 -17.25 23.81
C SER A 661 11.17 -18.52 22.94
N GLY A 662 9.96 -18.94 22.54
CA GLY A 662 9.71 -20.06 21.61
C GLY A 662 9.24 -21.38 22.26
N PRO A 663 8.47 -22.21 21.53
CA PRO A 663 8.11 -23.54 22.00
C PRO A 663 9.27 -24.54 21.83
N VAL A 664 9.81 -24.98 22.97
CA VAL A 664 10.57 -26.24 23.20
C VAL A 664 11.97 -26.40 22.62
N ARG A 665 12.37 -25.64 21.61
CA ARG A 665 13.77 -25.21 21.41
C ARG A 665 13.80 -23.69 21.45
N SER A 666 14.69 -23.13 22.24
CA SER A 666 14.78 -21.68 22.44
C SER A 666 15.35 -21.04 21.18
N SER A 667 14.50 -20.58 20.25
CA SER A 667 14.99 -19.85 19.08
C SER A 667 15.62 -18.52 19.48
N PHE A 668 15.33 -17.99 20.66
CA PHE A 668 15.94 -16.77 21.18
C PHE A 668 15.92 -16.74 22.70
N GLY A 669 17.02 -16.26 23.30
CA GLY A 669 17.08 -15.98 24.72
C GLY A 669 17.81 -14.68 25.02
N MET A 670 17.57 -14.15 26.20
CA MET A 670 18.13 -12.88 26.63
C MET A 670 18.55 -12.94 28.10
N THR A 671 19.70 -12.37 28.43
CA THR A 671 20.12 -12.10 29.80
C THR A 671 20.27 -10.60 29.98
N TYR A 672 19.78 -10.09 31.11
CA TYR A 672 20.03 -8.71 31.51
C TYR A 672 20.75 -8.66 32.84
N ILE A 673 21.78 -7.81 32.96
CA ILE A 673 22.52 -7.55 34.19
C ILE A 673 22.54 -6.05 34.46
N SER A 674 22.01 -5.65 35.61
CA SER A 674 22.29 -4.33 36.19
C SER A 674 23.43 -4.47 37.20
N TRP A 675 24.53 -3.81 36.90
CA TRP A 675 25.80 -3.92 37.61
C TRP A 675 25.88 -2.92 38.76
N ASN A 676 26.46 -3.33 39.88
CA ASN A 676 26.45 -2.54 41.11
C ASN A 676 27.59 -1.51 41.23
N ASN A 677 28.45 -1.42 40.22
CA ASN A 677 29.45 -0.37 40.08
C ASN A 677 29.43 0.19 38.65
N ASN A 678 30.34 1.12 38.34
CA ASN A 678 30.43 1.78 37.03
C ASN A 678 31.61 1.27 36.18
N ASP A 679 32.10 0.06 36.45
CA ASP A 679 33.16 -0.56 35.66
C ASP A 679 32.56 -1.39 34.51
N ILE A 680 32.72 -0.87 33.29
CA ILE A 680 32.19 -1.49 32.07
C ILE A 680 32.89 -2.81 31.74
N GLU A 681 34.19 -2.94 32.01
CA GLU A 681 34.96 -4.14 31.67
C GLU A 681 34.54 -5.33 32.53
N SER A 682 34.40 -5.10 33.85
CA SER A 682 33.83 -6.10 34.76
C SER A 682 32.41 -6.52 34.37
N LEU A 683 31.57 -5.56 33.97
CA LEU A 683 30.22 -5.84 33.50
C LEU A 683 30.25 -6.69 32.22
N SER A 684 31.02 -6.31 31.20
CA SER A 684 31.11 -7.04 29.93
C SER A 684 31.60 -8.47 30.13
N ASN A 685 32.64 -8.67 30.95
CA ASN A 685 33.13 -10.01 31.31
C ASN A 685 32.06 -10.85 32.00
N ARG A 686 31.36 -10.28 32.98
CA ARG A 686 30.29 -10.98 33.69
C ARG A 686 29.11 -11.31 32.76
N LEU A 687 28.75 -10.37 31.89
CA LEU A 687 27.66 -10.50 30.93
C LEU A 687 27.94 -11.61 29.92
N TYR A 688 29.17 -11.70 29.41
CA TYR A 688 29.61 -12.78 28.53
C TYR A 688 29.46 -14.15 29.20
N ILE A 689 30.02 -14.33 30.39
CA ILE A 689 29.97 -15.61 31.13
C ILE A 689 28.51 -16.03 31.41
N GLN A 690 27.69 -15.10 31.88
CA GLN A 690 26.28 -15.39 32.17
C GLN A 690 25.48 -15.72 30.91
N SER A 691 25.68 -14.97 29.83
CA SER A 691 24.97 -15.16 28.56
C SER A 691 25.35 -16.48 27.90
N ARG A 692 26.66 -16.81 27.82
CA ARG A 692 27.16 -18.09 27.28
C ARG A 692 26.57 -19.27 28.05
N GLY A 693 26.66 -19.24 29.38
CA GLY A 693 26.13 -20.32 30.21
C GLY A 693 24.61 -20.47 30.13
N ARG A 694 23.85 -19.36 30.04
CA ARG A 694 22.39 -19.40 29.89
C ARG A 694 21.95 -19.88 28.52
N LYS A 695 22.63 -19.46 27.45
CA LYS A 695 22.44 -19.98 26.09
C LYS A 695 22.61 -21.49 26.06
N TYR A 696 23.73 -21.97 26.58
CA TYR A 696 24.06 -23.39 26.62
C TYR A 696 23.03 -24.19 27.44
N LYS A 697 22.71 -23.74 28.66
CA LYS A 697 21.71 -24.40 29.53
C LYS A 697 20.31 -24.44 28.91
N SER A 698 19.94 -23.43 28.13
CA SER A 698 18.62 -23.32 27.49
C SER A 698 18.56 -23.98 26.11
N LYS A 699 19.69 -24.50 25.62
CA LYS A 699 19.86 -25.05 24.26
C LYS A 699 19.32 -24.07 23.20
N ALA A 700 19.70 -22.81 23.35
CA ALA A 700 19.24 -21.74 22.48
C ALA A 700 20.19 -21.53 21.30
N ASP A 701 19.61 -21.25 20.13
CA ASP A 701 20.39 -20.95 18.92
C ASP A 701 20.93 -19.51 18.96
N PHE A 702 20.11 -18.58 19.47
CA PHE A 702 20.45 -17.16 19.59
C PHE A 702 20.36 -16.69 21.03
N TRP A 703 21.33 -15.88 21.47
CA TRP A 703 21.33 -15.27 22.80
C TRP A 703 21.86 -13.85 22.81
N VAL A 704 21.14 -12.96 23.49
CA VAL A 704 21.55 -11.57 23.70
C VAL A 704 21.77 -11.31 25.19
N GLY A 705 22.95 -10.80 25.54
CA GLY A 705 23.24 -10.22 26.84
C GLY A 705 23.13 -8.70 26.78
N PHE A 706 22.39 -8.09 27.69
CA PHE A 706 22.38 -6.65 27.92
C PHE A 706 22.91 -6.32 29.32
N GLY A 707 23.81 -5.34 29.41
CA GLY A 707 24.38 -4.86 30.65
C GLY A 707 24.10 -3.39 30.86
N SER A 708 23.82 -2.97 32.10
CA SER A 708 23.83 -1.56 32.46
C SER A 708 24.59 -1.28 33.75
N LEU A 709 25.19 -0.09 33.81
CA LEU A 709 25.92 0.42 34.96
C LEU A 709 24.96 1.07 35.97
N LYS A 710 25.39 1.08 37.22
CA LYS A 710 24.59 1.57 38.36
C LYS A 710 24.13 3.01 38.18
N ASP A 711 25.05 3.90 37.82
CA ASP A 711 24.78 5.34 37.74
C ASP A 711 24.45 5.82 36.31
N SER A 712 24.39 4.90 35.35
CA SER A 712 23.99 5.22 33.98
C SER A 712 22.48 5.45 33.88
N GLY A 713 22.08 6.54 33.26
CA GLY A 713 20.68 6.83 32.91
C GLY A 713 20.15 5.94 31.77
N LYS A 714 21.02 5.20 31.07
CA LYS A 714 20.65 4.34 29.95
C LYS A 714 20.05 3.02 30.42
N MET A 715 19.14 2.44 29.64
CA MET A 715 18.72 1.04 29.80
C MET A 715 19.85 0.04 29.52
N VAL A 716 20.72 0.34 28.54
CA VAL A 716 21.84 -0.53 28.14
C VAL A 716 23.12 0.29 27.91
N ASP A 717 24.22 -0.19 28.51
CA ASP A 717 25.57 0.37 28.37
C ASP A 717 26.54 -0.56 27.61
N THR A 718 26.25 -1.86 27.56
CA THR A 718 27.01 -2.85 26.77
C THR A 718 26.11 -4.01 26.37
N LEU A 719 26.46 -4.69 25.27
CA LEU A 719 25.78 -5.90 24.83
C LEU A 719 26.77 -7.03 24.50
N VAL A 720 26.26 -8.26 24.48
CA VAL A 720 26.92 -9.45 23.93
C VAL A 720 25.91 -10.19 23.08
N PHE A 721 26.27 -10.63 21.89
CA PHE A 721 25.41 -11.46 21.04
C PHE A 721 26.10 -12.76 20.66
N SER A 722 25.35 -13.85 20.59
CA SER A 722 25.84 -15.15 20.15
C SER A 722 24.76 -15.88 19.35
N ASN A 723 25.09 -16.26 18.12
CA ASN A 723 24.22 -16.96 17.17
C ASN A 723 24.79 -18.34 16.73
N GLU A 724 25.85 -18.81 17.39
CA GLU A 724 26.42 -20.14 17.12
C GLU A 724 25.40 -21.25 17.43
N LYS A 725 25.31 -22.26 16.57
CA LYS A 725 24.43 -23.40 16.82
C LYS A 725 24.81 -24.11 18.11
N TRP A 726 23.81 -24.57 18.86
CA TRP A 726 24.08 -25.32 20.08
C TRP A 726 24.71 -26.68 19.76
N GLU A 727 25.87 -26.94 20.37
CA GLU A 727 26.52 -28.24 20.37
C GLU A 727 26.90 -28.60 21.81
N TYR A 728 26.95 -29.90 22.11
CA TYR A 728 27.36 -30.35 23.44
C TYR A 728 28.87 -30.09 23.63
N ASP A 729 29.21 -29.42 24.72
CA ASP A 729 30.57 -29.15 25.12
C ASP A 729 30.72 -29.51 26.61
N LYS A 730 31.66 -30.42 26.89
CA LYS A 730 31.87 -30.93 28.24
C LYS A 730 32.36 -29.84 29.20
N GLU A 731 33.23 -28.95 28.75
CA GLU A 731 33.79 -27.88 29.57
C GLU A 731 32.70 -26.85 29.91
N ILE A 732 31.89 -26.47 28.93
CA ILE A 732 30.75 -25.55 29.15
C ILE A 732 29.71 -26.19 30.06
N GLU A 733 29.43 -27.49 29.94
CA GLU A 733 28.51 -28.20 30.84
C GLU A 733 29.01 -28.13 32.30
N GLU A 734 30.28 -28.40 32.54
CA GLU A 734 30.89 -28.30 33.88
C GLU A 734 30.83 -26.86 34.42
N GLU A 735 31.16 -25.85 33.60
CA GLU A 735 31.02 -24.42 33.95
C GLU A 735 29.56 -24.06 34.32
N VAL A 736 28.59 -24.53 33.52
CA VAL A 736 27.16 -24.30 33.73
C VAL A 736 26.65 -24.96 35.01
N GLN A 737 27.15 -26.14 35.37
CA GLN A 737 26.81 -26.79 36.66
C GLN A 737 27.34 -25.96 37.84
N VAL A 738 28.55 -25.40 37.75
CA VAL A 738 29.10 -24.51 38.78
C VAL A 738 28.29 -23.21 38.87
N LEU A 739 27.98 -22.59 37.74
CA LEU A 739 27.26 -21.33 37.67
C LEU A 739 25.78 -21.45 38.07
N PHE A 740 25.12 -22.57 37.73
CA PHE A 740 23.66 -22.71 37.79
C PHE A 740 23.12 -23.97 38.50
N GLY A 741 23.97 -24.77 39.15
CA GLY A 741 23.60 -26.04 39.81
C GLY A 741 23.05 -25.94 41.24
N GLY A 742 23.03 -24.75 41.86
CA GLY A 742 22.56 -24.52 43.23
C GLY A 742 21.04 -24.30 43.36
N LYS A 743 20.51 -24.41 44.60
CA LYS A 743 19.06 -24.27 44.94
C LYS A 743 18.43 -22.88 44.66
N ASN A 744 19.21 -21.85 44.31
CA ASN A 744 18.74 -20.46 44.14
C ASN A 744 19.08 -19.82 42.77
N ASN A 745 19.42 -20.59 41.75
CA ASN A 745 20.09 -20.04 40.56
C ASN A 745 19.14 -19.52 39.45
N GLY A 746 17.90 -19.11 39.82
CA GLY A 746 16.94 -18.41 38.95
C GLY A 746 16.52 -19.19 37.69
N THR A 747 15.26 -19.62 37.63
CA THR A 747 14.69 -20.16 36.38
C THR A 747 14.46 -19.01 35.40
N PRO A 748 14.83 -19.13 34.11
CA PRO A 748 14.49 -18.09 33.13
C PRO A 748 12.99 -17.82 33.11
N MET A 749 12.62 -16.55 33.00
CA MET A 749 11.24 -16.14 32.82
C MET A 749 10.78 -16.51 31.42
N LYS A 750 9.60 -17.12 31.30
CA LYS A 750 8.93 -17.30 30.01
C LYS A 750 8.06 -16.08 29.73
N LEU A 751 8.21 -15.48 28.56
CA LEU A 751 7.31 -14.43 28.08
C LEU A 751 6.09 -15.07 27.41
N GLY A 752 4.89 -14.58 27.74
CA GLY A 752 3.61 -15.04 27.19
C GLY A 752 2.67 -15.73 28.18
N LYS A 753 1.44 -16.01 27.72
CA LYS A 753 0.35 -16.60 28.53
C LYS A 753 0.78 -17.92 29.15
N LYS A 754 0.59 -18.07 30.47
CA LYS A 754 0.86 -19.35 31.16
C LYS A 754 0.02 -20.45 30.51
N VAL A 755 0.71 -21.46 29.96
CA VAL A 755 0.07 -22.65 29.39
C VAL A 755 -0.79 -23.31 30.48
N GLY A 756 -2.08 -23.44 30.20
CA GLY A 756 -3.03 -24.07 31.10
C GLY A 756 -2.63 -25.53 31.32
N ARG A 757 -2.70 -26.03 32.57
CA ARG A 757 -2.33 -27.43 32.90
C ARG A 757 -3.03 -28.47 32.01
N ASN A 758 -4.22 -28.15 31.50
CA ASN A 758 -5.02 -29.04 30.65
C ASN A 758 -4.92 -28.75 29.15
N GLU A 759 -4.25 -27.67 28.73
CA GLU A 759 -3.99 -27.36 27.32
C GLU A 759 -2.95 -28.33 26.76
N PHE A 760 -2.92 -28.52 25.43
CA PHE A 760 -1.89 -29.33 24.80
C PHE A 760 -0.51 -28.73 25.06
N CYS A 761 0.46 -29.60 25.36
CA CYS A 761 1.79 -29.15 25.70
C CYS A 761 2.46 -28.53 24.46
N PRO A 762 3.04 -27.33 24.58
CA PRO A 762 3.76 -26.69 23.48
C PRO A 762 4.99 -27.47 22.99
N CYS A 763 5.34 -28.59 23.65
CA CYS A 763 6.39 -29.52 23.25
C CYS A 763 6.10 -30.32 21.98
N GLY A 764 4.93 -30.10 21.35
CA GLY A 764 4.52 -30.83 20.16
C GLY A 764 4.16 -32.29 20.42
N SER A 765 4.14 -32.74 21.69
CA SER A 765 3.92 -34.14 22.04
C SER A 765 2.46 -34.61 21.94
N GLY A 766 1.53 -33.73 21.55
CA GLY A 766 0.09 -34.05 21.45
C GLY A 766 -0.60 -34.43 22.77
N ILE A 767 0.02 -34.21 23.93
CA ILE A 767 -0.56 -34.51 25.26
C ILE A 767 -0.65 -33.25 26.14
N LYS A 768 -1.56 -33.26 27.12
CA LYS A 768 -1.80 -32.11 28.01
C LYS A 768 -0.52 -31.65 28.74
N TYR A 769 -0.33 -30.35 28.94
CA TYR A 769 0.86 -29.74 29.55
C TYR A 769 1.25 -30.37 30.88
N LYS A 770 0.28 -30.65 31.77
CA LYS A 770 0.51 -31.35 33.04
C LYS A 770 1.07 -32.78 32.90
N LYS A 771 0.95 -33.38 31.72
CA LYS A 771 1.46 -34.73 31.40
C LYS A 771 2.77 -34.71 30.58
N CYS A 772 3.16 -33.58 29.96
CA CYS A 772 4.48 -33.38 29.30
C CYS A 772 5.36 -32.44 30.14
N CYS A 773 5.67 -31.23 29.68
CA CYS A 773 6.65 -30.33 30.30
C CYS A 773 6.23 -29.80 31.68
N GLY A 774 4.95 -29.84 32.02
CA GLY A 774 4.42 -29.46 33.33
C GLY A 774 4.45 -30.57 34.39
N ARG A 775 5.06 -31.73 34.12
CA ARG A 775 5.07 -32.89 35.05
C ARG A 775 5.94 -32.69 36.30
N LYS A 776 6.81 -31.68 36.31
CA LYS A 776 7.76 -31.38 37.40
C LYS A 776 7.40 -30.12 38.22
N TYR A 777 6.20 -29.57 38.05
CA TYR A 777 5.68 -28.44 38.83
C TYR A 777 4.42 -28.80 39.61
#